data_AF-A0A8C3XZZ5-F1
#
_entry.id   AF-A0A8C3XZZ5-F1
#
_cell.length_a   1.000
_cell.length_b   1.000
_cell.length_c   1.000
_cell.angle_alpha   90.00
_cell.angle_beta   90.00
_cell.angle_gamma   90.00
#
_symmetry.space_group_name_H-M   'P 1'
#
loop_
_entity.id
_entity.type
_entity.pdbx_description
1 polymer ?
#
loop_
_entity_poly.entity_id
_entity_poly.type
_entity_poly.pdbx_seq_one_letter_code
_entity_poly.pdbx_strand_id
1 'polypeptide(L)'
;AYFSISQADCYVSLWLPTATCERSRTKTVRNSDNPVWNETFYFRIQSQVKNVLELTVYDEDFATPDDHLLCALFDTAKLPLDKTVILYFKPAADVRATRQLKQLRKQWRVTEQFQNISEPAMDYLFNCSCHQDLDMRFGFNLCSEEMAFLEKRKRYVASALKNVFHLPHDLQDQEVPVVAIITTGGGLKSMTGLYGSLMGLKKLNLLDCVTYISGLSGTTWTMANLYRDAYWSQKDLDSHIGEAQKQATKCKMGCFSMDRMKYYNKQLCQRKEEGYRTSFIDLWGLMIEYLLNDGKDPHKLSEQQEALCDGQNPLPIYVSVCVRDSYSTNDFKEWVEFTPYEVGLLKYGAFVRTEHFGSEFFMGRLLKKLPESQALWRGVILGAPKLLCSRTKKGTQVEKQFTHQFLCPPVDEDPVLPTRPHELRTRMYTPPGPLSSALRGALTDRFSVAQHHNFLKGYQLHNSYMDNEHFCRWKDTVLDSRPNQLMQNPDQLGMIDAGFFINTSSAPLLRPQREVDVIIYLSYTTGSHTSKPFSALQFSLLNGQKIPFPTISLTDEDKKNLKECYIFQDSDLPGCPIVIFLPLVNDTFQEYKAPGVKRCCSEMEGGQLDLTSSCSPYCMFSVRYTDENYCKLLNLSEYNILNNSQMIMQALQTAMQRRRQKMC
;
A
#
# COMPACT_ATOMS: atom_id res chain seq x y z
N ALA A 1 40.04 -42.34 12.50
CA ALA A 1 38.96 -43.01 11.75
C ALA A 1 38.42 -42.00 10.74
N TYR A 2 38.48 -42.33 9.45
CA TYR A 2 37.84 -41.54 8.39
C TYR A 2 36.32 -41.62 8.59
N PHE A 3 35.64 -40.50 8.82
CA PHE A 3 34.19 -40.46 8.67
C PHE A 3 33.88 -40.68 7.19
N SER A 4 33.39 -41.86 6.83
CA SER A 4 32.75 -42.08 5.54
C SER A 4 31.46 -41.25 5.54
N ILE A 5 31.43 -40.18 4.74
CA ILE A 5 30.19 -39.42 4.48
C ILE A 5 29.27 -40.37 3.70
N SER A 6 28.09 -40.67 4.24
CA SER A 6 27.06 -41.50 3.60
C SER A 6 26.52 -40.83 2.33
N GLN A 7 26.02 -41.62 1.38
CA GLN A 7 25.32 -41.10 0.21
C GLN A 7 23.95 -40.56 0.62
N ALA A 8 23.35 -39.69 -0.20
CA ALA A 8 22.08 -39.05 0.12
C ALA A 8 20.91 -40.08 0.19
N ASP A 9 20.03 -39.89 1.16
CA ASP A 9 18.78 -40.62 1.37
C ASP A 9 17.65 -39.83 0.67
N CYS A 10 17.49 -40.05 -0.63
CA CYS A 10 16.69 -39.16 -1.48
C CYS A 10 15.19 -39.50 -1.52
N TYR A 11 14.32 -38.50 -1.40
CA TYR A 11 12.91 -38.57 -1.80
C TYR A 11 12.46 -37.34 -2.60
N VAL A 12 11.35 -37.47 -3.34
CA VAL A 12 10.73 -36.36 -4.06
C VAL A 12 9.43 -35.97 -3.38
N SER A 13 9.28 -34.68 -3.10
CA SER A 13 8.00 -34.08 -2.73
C SER A 13 7.35 -33.44 -3.96
N LEU A 14 6.05 -33.68 -4.12
CA LEU A 14 5.21 -33.10 -5.16
C LEU A 14 4.17 -32.21 -4.49
N TRP A 15 4.02 -30.98 -5.00
CA TRP A 15 3.05 -30.04 -4.45
C TRP A 15 2.35 -29.24 -5.55
N LEU A 16 1.02 -29.30 -5.55
CA LEU A 16 0.15 -28.56 -6.46
C LEU A 16 -0.99 -27.90 -5.66
N PRO A 17 -0.81 -26.65 -5.20
CA PRO A 17 -1.72 -26.00 -4.25
C PRO A 17 -3.14 -25.78 -4.76
N THR A 18 -3.34 -25.79 -6.08
CA THR A 18 -4.64 -25.63 -6.72
C THR A 18 -5.47 -26.92 -6.72
N ALA A 19 -4.83 -28.08 -6.50
CA ALA A 19 -5.47 -29.39 -6.46
C ALA A 19 -5.56 -29.95 -5.03
N THR A 20 -4.53 -29.74 -4.21
CA THR A 20 -4.46 -30.25 -2.83
C THR A 20 -3.68 -29.31 -1.92
N CYS A 21 -4.13 -29.18 -0.67
CA CYS A 21 -3.41 -28.46 0.37
C CYS A 21 -2.18 -29.22 0.87
N GLU A 22 -2.17 -30.55 0.71
CA GLU A 22 -1.12 -31.44 1.21
C GLU A 22 -0.06 -31.71 0.15
N ARG A 23 1.19 -31.92 0.61
CA ARG A 23 2.27 -32.39 -0.24
C ARG A 23 2.23 -33.91 -0.34
N SER A 24 2.34 -34.44 -1.54
CA SER A 24 2.63 -35.85 -1.74
C SER A 24 4.14 -36.07 -1.69
N ARG A 25 4.59 -37.27 -1.31
CA ARG A 25 6.00 -37.65 -1.38
C ARG A 25 6.17 -39.09 -1.84
N THR A 26 7.29 -39.35 -2.50
CA THR A 26 7.77 -40.72 -2.75
C THR A 26 8.33 -41.33 -1.48
N LYS A 27 8.59 -42.63 -1.52
CA LYS A 27 9.43 -43.32 -0.54
C LYS A 27 10.87 -42.80 -0.62
N THR A 28 11.58 -42.84 0.51
CA THR A 28 13.01 -42.54 0.56
C THR A 28 13.81 -43.69 -0.03
N VAL A 29 14.70 -43.38 -0.97
CA VAL A 29 15.70 -44.32 -1.48
C VAL A 29 17.02 -44.01 -0.78
N ARG A 30 17.44 -44.93 0.10
CA ARG A 30 18.60 -44.70 0.95
C ARG A 30 19.92 -44.87 0.21
N ASN A 31 20.92 -44.08 0.60
CA ASN A 31 22.30 -44.12 0.14
C ASN A 31 22.41 -44.26 -1.38
N SER A 32 21.84 -43.31 -2.13
CA SER A 32 21.84 -43.37 -3.59
C SER A 32 21.87 -41.99 -4.23
N ASP A 33 22.95 -41.72 -4.97
CA ASP A 33 23.10 -40.51 -5.80
C ASP A 33 22.33 -40.57 -7.14
N ASN A 34 21.71 -41.72 -7.47
CA ASN A 34 20.86 -41.90 -8.67
C ASN A 34 19.57 -42.66 -8.31
N PRO A 35 18.73 -42.10 -7.42
CA PRO A 35 17.55 -42.79 -6.93
C PRO A 35 16.52 -43.01 -8.04
N VAL A 36 15.83 -44.16 -8.00
CA VAL A 36 14.74 -44.52 -8.91
C VAL A 36 13.51 -44.88 -8.07
N TRP A 37 12.47 -44.05 -8.12
CA TRP A 37 11.26 -44.25 -7.31
C TRP A 37 10.16 -45.04 -8.02
N ASN A 38 9.90 -44.77 -9.30
CA ASN A 38 8.82 -45.38 -10.08
C ASN A 38 7.44 -45.34 -9.38
N GLU A 39 7.09 -44.20 -8.79
CA GLU A 39 5.79 -43.97 -8.15
C GLU A 39 4.91 -43.05 -9.01
N THR A 40 3.60 -43.26 -8.96
CA THR A 40 2.60 -42.50 -9.75
C THR A 40 1.66 -41.74 -8.81
N PHE A 41 1.43 -40.47 -9.11
CA PHE A 41 0.54 -39.58 -8.36
C PHE A 41 -0.55 -39.04 -9.29
N TYR A 42 -1.75 -38.85 -8.77
CA TYR A 42 -2.90 -38.34 -9.52
C TYR A 42 -3.36 -37.01 -8.92
N PHE A 43 -3.52 -36.01 -9.78
CA PHE A 43 -4.06 -34.70 -9.40
C PHE A 43 -5.27 -34.37 -10.27
N ARG A 44 -6.34 -33.87 -9.66
CA ARG A 44 -7.46 -33.27 -10.39
C ARG A 44 -7.21 -31.77 -10.48
N ILE A 45 -7.17 -31.24 -11.71
CA ILE A 45 -6.87 -29.82 -11.94
C ILE A 45 -7.95 -29.15 -12.76
N GLN A 46 -8.08 -27.82 -12.62
CA GLN A 46 -8.98 -27.01 -13.43
C GLN A 46 -8.17 -26.19 -14.44
N SER A 47 -8.46 -26.33 -15.74
CA SER A 47 -7.69 -25.75 -16.85
C SER A 47 -7.64 -24.21 -16.86
N GLN A 48 -8.67 -23.56 -16.33
CA GLN A 48 -8.77 -22.09 -16.26
C GLN A 48 -7.89 -21.49 -15.15
N VAL A 49 -7.39 -22.31 -14.23
CA VAL A 49 -6.55 -21.90 -13.10
C VAL A 49 -5.08 -22.09 -13.45
N LYS A 50 -4.20 -21.24 -12.91
CA LYS A 50 -2.76 -21.39 -13.05
C LYS A 50 -2.25 -22.54 -12.17
N ASN A 51 -2.02 -23.69 -12.79
CA ASN A 51 -1.57 -24.90 -12.12
C ASN A 51 -0.06 -25.10 -12.31
N VAL A 52 0.73 -24.75 -11.30
CA VAL A 52 2.18 -24.97 -11.28
C VAL A 52 2.51 -26.10 -10.31
N LEU A 53 3.05 -27.20 -10.82
CA LEU A 53 3.53 -28.33 -10.03
C LEU A 53 4.94 -28.02 -9.51
N GLU A 54 5.11 -28.09 -8.20
CA GLU A 54 6.42 -28.01 -7.55
C GLU A 54 6.93 -29.42 -7.25
N LEU A 55 8.13 -29.72 -7.75
CA LEU A 55 8.84 -30.98 -7.57
C LEU A 55 10.14 -30.69 -6.85
N THR A 56 10.26 -31.14 -5.60
CA THR A 56 11.44 -30.86 -4.76
C THR A 56 12.08 -32.16 -4.30
N VAL A 57 13.38 -32.30 -4.55
CA VAL A 57 14.19 -33.43 -4.10
C VAL A 57 14.84 -33.07 -2.77
N TYR A 58 14.70 -33.96 -1.80
CA TYR A 58 15.22 -33.84 -0.45
C TYR A 58 16.20 -34.97 -0.14
N ASP A 59 17.17 -34.67 0.72
CA ASP A 59 17.97 -35.64 1.46
C ASP A 59 17.37 -35.79 2.86
N GLU A 60 16.90 -36.99 3.20
CA GLU A 60 16.25 -37.28 4.49
C GLU A 60 17.28 -37.44 5.59
N ASP A 61 17.24 -36.54 6.57
CA ASP A 61 18.19 -36.52 7.68
C ASP A 61 17.52 -36.96 8.98
N PHE A 62 18.20 -37.83 9.73
CA PHE A 62 17.64 -38.34 11.00
C PHE A 62 17.70 -37.30 12.14
N ALA A 63 18.68 -36.40 12.12
CA ALA A 63 18.97 -35.48 13.24
C ALA A 63 18.84 -33.99 12.89
N THR A 64 18.73 -33.66 11.60
CA THR A 64 18.60 -32.30 11.07
C THR A 64 17.37 -32.21 10.17
N PRO A 65 16.81 -31.01 9.94
CA PRO A 65 15.79 -30.84 8.90
C PRO A 65 16.35 -31.29 7.55
N ASP A 66 15.55 -32.03 6.78
CA ASP A 66 15.92 -32.56 5.46
C ASP A 66 16.54 -31.49 4.55
N ASP A 67 17.68 -31.84 3.95
CA ASP A 67 18.41 -30.94 3.08
C ASP A 67 17.71 -30.81 1.72
N HIS A 68 17.40 -29.57 1.32
CA HIS A 68 16.82 -29.27 0.02
C HIS A 68 17.89 -29.39 -1.08
N LEU A 69 17.82 -30.45 -1.88
CA LEU A 69 18.81 -30.69 -2.94
C LEU A 69 18.47 -29.90 -4.21
N LEU A 70 17.25 -30.06 -4.73
CA LEU A 70 16.82 -29.52 -6.03
C LEU A 70 15.33 -29.19 -6.01
N CYS A 71 14.91 -28.16 -6.75
CA CYS A 71 13.51 -27.81 -6.91
C CYS A 71 13.23 -27.44 -8.37
N ALA A 72 12.17 -28.01 -8.94
CA ALA A 72 11.65 -27.67 -10.26
C ALA A 72 10.20 -27.18 -10.14
N LEU A 73 9.91 -26.07 -10.82
CA LEU A 73 8.55 -25.53 -10.96
C LEU A 73 8.11 -25.77 -12.40
N PHE A 74 7.02 -26.52 -12.58
CA PHE A 74 6.51 -26.89 -13.89
C PHE A 74 5.07 -26.40 -14.08
N ASP A 75 4.84 -25.61 -15.13
CA ASP A 75 3.52 -25.14 -15.51
C ASP A 75 2.81 -26.21 -16.34
N THR A 76 1.76 -26.80 -15.77
CA THR A 76 1.00 -27.90 -16.38
C THR A 76 0.25 -27.46 -17.64
N ALA A 77 0.04 -26.16 -17.86
CA ALA A 77 -0.55 -25.64 -19.09
C ALA A 77 0.30 -25.93 -20.35
N LYS A 78 1.57 -26.33 -20.18
CA LYS A 78 2.46 -26.75 -21.27
C LYS A 78 2.20 -28.18 -21.73
N LEU A 79 1.43 -28.97 -20.98
CA LEU A 79 1.14 -30.35 -21.34
C LEU A 79 0.06 -30.39 -22.44
N PRO A 80 0.29 -31.13 -23.53
CA PRO A 80 -0.77 -31.44 -24.47
C PRO A 80 -1.81 -32.37 -23.84
N LEU A 81 -3.09 -32.10 -24.10
CA LEU A 81 -4.21 -32.96 -23.68
C LEU A 81 -4.06 -34.35 -24.31
N ASP A 82 -4.43 -35.38 -23.53
CA ASP A 82 -4.53 -36.79 -23.94
C ASP A 82 -3.24 -37.38 -24.53
N LYS A 83 -2.09 -36.79 -24.17
CA LYS A 83 -0.77 -37.27 -24.56
C LYS A 83 0.13 -37.47 -23.34
N THR A 84 0.84 -38.57 -23.34
CA THR A 84 1.93 -38.82 -22.39
C THR A 84 3.16 -38.04 -22.83
N VAL A 85 3.73 -37.27 -21.91
CA VAL A 85 4.99 -36.56 -22.13
C VAL A 85 6.03 -37.03 -21.12
N ILE A 86 7.25 -37.21 -21.60
CA ILE A 86 8.41 -37.48 -20.74
C ILE A 86 9.20 -36.19 -20.61
N LEU A 87 9.29 -35.68 -19.39
CA LEU A 87 9.98 -34.43 -19.07
C LEU A 87 11.34 -34.72 -18.45
N TYR A 88 12.29 -33.84 -18.77
CA TYR A 88 13.63 -33.87 -18.22
C TYR A 88 14.02 -32.55 -17.59
N PHE A 89 14.21 -32.54 -16.27
CA PHE A 89 14.60 -31.34 -15.52
C PHE A 89 16.12 -31.30 -15.32
N LYS A 90 16.75 -30.18 -15.66
CA LYS A 90 18.20 -29.95 -15.52
C LYS A 90 18.47 -28.76 -14.59
N PRO A 91 19.43 -28.86 -13.65
CA PRO A 91 19.84 -27.72 -12.83
C PRO A 91 20.48 -26.61 -13.68
N ALA A 92 20.25 -25.34 -13.33
CA ALA A 92 20.88 -24.21 -14.02
C ALA A 92 22.40 -24.20 -13.80
N ALA A 93 23.17 -23.78 -14.82
CA ALA A 93 24.64 -23.86 -14.83
C ALA A 93 25.36 -22.97 -13.80
N ASP A 94 24.68 -21.99 -13.20
CA ASP A 94 25.27 -20.89 -12.42
C ASP A 94 25.22 -21.09 -10.89
N VAL A 95 24.81 -22.28 -10.42
CA VAL A 95 24.85 -22.60 -9.00
C VAL A 95 26.30 -22.92 -8.62
N ARG A 96 26.89 -22.16 -7.68
CA ARG A 96 28.15 -22.55 -7.00
C ARG A 96 27.92 -23.87 -6.28
N ALA A 97 28.11 -24.97 -7.00
CA ALA A 97 27.81 -26.30 -6.53
C ALA A 97 28.70 -26.65 -5.33
N THR A 98 28.07 -26.89 -4.18
CA THR A 98 28.66 -27.71 -3.12
C THR A 98 29.04 -29.09 -3.69
N ARG A 99 29.98 -29.79 -3.06
CA ARG A 99 30.58 -31.02 -3.63
C ARG A 99 29.53 -32.13 -3.89
N GLN A 100 28.43 -32.17 -3.12
CA GLN A 100 27.25 -33.04 -3.33
C GLN A 100 26.48 -32.72 -4.62
N LEU A 101 26.24 -31.44 -4.94
CA LEU A 101 25.59 -31.02 -6.19
C LEU A 101 26.40 -31.37 -7.46
N LYS A 102 27.73 -31.56 -7.34
CA LYS A 102 28.56 -32.01 -8.47
C LYS A 102 28.28 -33.47 -8.86
N GLN A 103 27.81 -34.32 -7.94
CA GLN A 103 27.46 -35.72 -8.22
C GLN A 103 26.03 -35.86 -8.76
N LEU A 104 25.08 -35.04 -8.31
CA LEU A 104 23.67 -35.02 -8.76
C LEU A 104 23.44 -34.32 -10.12
N ARG A 105 24.48 -34.05 -10.90
CA ARG A 105 24.42 -33.38 -12.23
C ARG A 105 23.67 -34.16 -13.33
N LYS A 106 22.95 -35.22 -12.98
CA LYS A 106 22.28 -36.10 -13.95
C LYS A 106 20.80 -35.75 -14.08
N GLN A 107 20.32 -35.99 -15.30
CA GLN A 107 19.03 -35.60 -15.83
C GLN A 107 17.91 -36.45 -15.20
N TRP A 108 16.91 -35.81 -14.60
CA TRP A 108 15.77 -36.49 -13.98
C TRP A 108 14.68 -36.79 -15.00
N ARG A 109 14.04 -37.96 -14.94
CA ARG A 109 12.96 -38.36 -15.85
C ARG A 109 11.64 -38.42 -15.08
N VAL A 110 10.65 -37.65 -15.52
CA VAL A 110 9.28 -37.72 -15.02
C VAL A 110 8.37 -38.04 -16.21
N THR A 111 7.41 -38.94 -16.02
CA THR A 111 6.37 -39.22 -17.02
C THR A 111 5.08 -38.57 -16.53
N GLU A 112 4.53 -37.67 -17.33
CA GLU A 112 3.27 -36.99 -17.02
C GLU A 112 2.23 -37.33 -18.10
N GLN A 113 1.00 -37.60 -17.67
CA GLN A 113 -0.15 -37.80 -18.53
C GLN A 113 -1.24 -36.83 -18.14
N PHE A 114 -1.78 -36.13 -19.14
CA PHE A 114 -2.96 -35.32 -18.98
C PHE A 114 -4.13 -36.00 -19.68
N GLN A 115 -5.24 -36.22 -18.97
CA GLN A 115 -6.44 -36.82 -19.53
C GLN A 115 -7.62 -35.87 -19.32
N ASN A 116 -8.40 -35.64 -20.38
CA ASN A 116 -9.63 -34.87 -20.27
C ASN A 116 -10.74 -35.77 -19.70
N ILE A 117 -11.17 -35.49 -18.47
CA ILE A 117 -12.28 -36.21 -17.84
C ILE A 117 -13.58 -35.46 -18.19
N SER A 118 -14.23 -35.85 -19.29
CA SER A 118 -15.62 -35.49 -19.56
C SER A 118 -16.55 -36.54 -18.94
N GLU A 119 -16.73 -36.50 -17.62
CA GLU A 119 -17.74 -37.36 -16.97
C GLU A 119 -19.16 -36.79 -17.19
N PRO A 120 -20.14 -37.63 -17.55
CA PRO A 120 -21.54 -37.25 -17.49
C PRO A 120 -21.95 -37.17 -16.02
N ALA A 121 -22.22 -35.95 -15.56
CA ALA A 121 -23.04 -35.62 -14.40
C ALA A 121 -22.80 -36.45 -13.13
N MET A 122 -21.88 -35.97 -12.29
CA MET A 122 -21.93 -36.19 -10.85
C MET A 122 -23.11 -35.36 -10.26
N ASP A 123 -24.33 -35.67 -10.68
CA ASP A 123 -25.58 -34.97 -10.29
C ASP A 123 -26.03 -35.28 -8.85
N TYR A 124 -25.33 -36.18 -8.14
CA TYR A 124 -25.75 -36.62 -6.80
C TYR A 124 -25.08 -35.89 -5.62
N LEU A 125 -24.16 -34.93 -5.86
CA LEU A 125 -23.48 -34.20 -4.77
C LEU A 125 -23.45 -32.67 -4.90
N PHE A 126 -24.00 -32.09 -5.97
CA PHE A 126 -24.13 -30.63 -6.12
C PHE A 126 -25.59 -30.21 -6.23
N ASN A 127 -26.32 -30.32 -5.12
CA ASN A 127 -27.54 -29.52 -4.92
C ASN A 127 -27.24 -28.20 -4.19
N CYS A 128 -26.00 -27.73 -4.26
CA CYS A 128 -25.63 -26.36 -3.90
C CYS A 128 -25.46 -25.58 -5.20
N SER A 129 -26.51 -24.88 -5.61
CA SER A 129 -26.43 -23.76 -6.55
C SER A 129 -25.62 -22.61 -5.90
N CYS A 130 -24.33 -22.83 -5.67
CA CYS A 130 -23.41 -21.87 -5.07
C CYS A 130 -22.91 -20.83 -6.09
N HIS A 131 -23.61 -20.66 -7.20
CA HIS A 131 -23.09 -19.94 -8.37
C HIS A 131 -23.54 -18.49 -8.53
N GLN A 132 -24.32 -17.90 -7.59
CA GLN A 132 -24.87 -16.56 -7.88
C GLN A 132 -24.50 -15.39 -6.97
N ASP A 133 -24.03 -15.57 -5.72
CA ASP A 133 -23.60 -14.41 -4.93
C ASP A 133 -22.30 -14.72 -4.17
N LEU A 134 -21.19 -14.11 -4.61
CA LEU A 134 -19.97 -14.00 -3.81
C LEU A 134 -20.09 -12.76 -2.92
N ASP A 135 -19.65 -12.87 -1.67
CA ASP A 135 -19.57 -11.71 -0.76
C ASP A 135 -18.41 -10.77 -1.12
N MET A 136 -17.49 -11.26 -1.96
CA MET A 136 -16.39 -10.51 -2.55
C MET A 136 -16.71 -10.04 -3.97
N ARG A 137 -16.28 -8.82 -4.29
CA ARG A 137 -16.31 -8.28 -5.65
C ARG A 137 -14.97 -8.58 -6.34
N PHE A 138 -15.04 -9.29 -7.46
CA PHE A 138 -13.92 -9.45 -8.39
C PHE A 138 -14.16 -8.60 -9.64
N GLY A 139 -13.29 -7.64 -9.91
CA GLY A 139 -13.34 -6.77 -11.08
C GLY A 139 -12.47 -5.53 -10.93
N PHE A 140 -11.90 -5.07 -12.04
CA PHE A 140 -11.03 -3.89 -12.07
C PHE A 140 -11.78 -2.56 -12.20
N ASN A 141 -13.07 -2.62 -12.56
CA ASN A 141 -13.97 -1.48 -12.63
C ASN A 141 -14.28 -0.91 -11.23
N LEU A 142 -14.82 0.32 -11.20
CA LEU A 142 -15.35 0.93 -9.99
C LEU A 142 -16.60 0.16 -9.54
N CYS A 143 -16.85 0.14 -8.22
CA CYS A 143 -18.11 -0.42 -7.71
C CYS A 143 -19.31 0.44 -8.11
N SER A 144 -20.50 -0.14 -8.06
CA SER A 144 -21.76 0.54 -8.35
C SER A 144 -21.97 1.80 -7.50
N GLU A 145 -21.55 1.76 -6.24
CA GLU A 145 -21.69 2.82 -5.27
C GLU A 145 -20.78 4.01 -5.60
N GLU A 146 -19.53 3.76 -6.01
CA GLU A 146 -18.63 4.82 -6.49
C GLU A 146 -19.15 5.43 -7.81
N MET A 147 -19.70 4.62 -8.72
CA MET A 147 -20.32 5.12 -9.95
C MET A 147 -21.53 6.02 -9.67
N ALA A 148 -22.43 5.60 -8.76
CA ALA A 148 -23.58 6.40 -8.33
C ALA A 148 -23.15 7.68 -7.60
N PHE A 149 -22.07 7.62 -6.82
CA PHE A 149 -21.46 8.81 -6.21
C PHE A 149 -20.97 9.78 -7.29
N LEU A 150 -20.27 9.29 -8.32
CA LEU A 150 -19.73 10.13 -9.40
C LEU A 150 -20.84 10.86 -10.16
N GLU A 151 -21.96 10.21 -10.45
CA GLU A 151 -23.12 10.86 -11.09
C GLU A 151 -23.66 12.04 -10.27
N LYS A 152 -23.69 11.89 -8.93
CA LYS A 152 -24.13 12.95 -8.02
C LYS A 152 -23.08 14.05 -7.87
N ARG A 153 -21.82 13.67 -7.62
CA ARG A 153 -20.71 14.61 -7.39
C ARG A 153 -20.43 15.47 -8.61
N LYS A 154 -20.56 14.94 -9.83
CA LYS A 154 -20.40 15.71 -11.07
C LYS A 154 -21.29 16.96 -11.12
N ARG A 155 -22.51 16.89 -10.58
CA ARG A 155 -23.43 18.05 -10.53
C ARG A 155 -22.90 19.15 -9.62
N TYR A 156 -22.33 18.79 -8.47
CA TYR A 156 -21.66 19.73 -7.57
C TYR A 156 -20.44 20.37 -8.24
N VAL A 157 -19.59 19.54 -8.88
CA VAL A 157 -18.39 20.01 -9.57
C VAL A 157 -18.75 20.94 -10.75
N ALA A 158 -19.76 20.59 -11.55
CA ALA A 158 -20.25 21.41 -12.65
C ALA A 158 -20.73 22.78 -12.18
N SER A 159 -21.55 22.81 -11.12
CA SER A 159 -22.07 24.05 -10.52
C SER A 159 -20.94 24.91 -9.95
N ALA A 160 -19.99 24.30 -9.23
CA ALA A 160 -18.83 25.00 -8.67
C ALA A 160 -17.95 25.61 -9.77
N LEU A 161 -17.60 24.84 -10.81
CA LEU A 161 -16.81 25.33 -11.95
C LEU A 161 -17.52 26.45 -12.71
N LYS A 162 -18.85 26.35 -12.89
CA LYS A 162 -19.64 27.44 -13.49
C LYS A 162 -19.52 28.73 -12.68
N ASN A 163 -19.66 28.64 -11.36
CA ASN A 163 -19.61 29.80 -10.47
C ASN A 163 -18.21 30.40 -10.40
N VAL A 164 -17.17 29.58 -10.27
CA VAL A 164 -15.77 30.00 -10.18
C VAL A 164 -15.31 30.69 -11.47
N PHE A 165 -15.69 30.17 -12.64
CA PHE A 165 -15.26 30.70 -13.93
C PHE A 165 -16.28 31.61 -14.62
N HIS A 166 -17.40 31.91 -13.96
CA HIS A 166 -18.51 32.70 -14.51
C HIS A 166 -18.94 32.23 -15.92
N LEU A 167 -19.09 30.91 -16.08
CA LEU A 167 -19.40 30.33 -17.39
C LEU A 167 -20.81 30.72 -17.83
N PRO A 168 -21.02 31.05 -19.12
CA PRO A 168 -22.31 31.51 -19.63
C PRO A 168 -23.37 30.39 -19.68
N HIS A 169 -22.96 29.13 -19.72
CA HIS A 169 -23.83 27.97 -19.82
C HIS A 169 -23.43 26.91 -18.79
N ASP A 170 -24.37 26.03 -18.45
CA ASP A 170 -24.09 24.86 -17.62
C ASP A 170 -23.16 23.89 -18.35
N LEU A 171 -22.23 23.31 -17.60
CA LEU A 171 -21.32 22.28 -18.12
C LEU A 171 -22.09 20.98 -18.32
N GLN A 172 -21.87 20.35 -19.48
CA GLN A 172 -22.36 18.99 -19.73
C GLN A 172 -21.51 17.98 -18.95
N ASP A 173 -22.07 16.81 -18.62
CA ASP A 173 -21.41 15.78 -17.80
C ASP A 173 -20.02 15.35 -18.32
N GLN A 174 -19.82 15.39 -19.65
CA GLN A 174 -18.56 15.04 -20.31
C GLN A 174 -17.53 16.17 -20.28
N GLU A 175 -17.95 17.42 -20.05
CA GLU A 175 -17.07 18.58 -19.92
C GLU A 175 -16.53 18.75 -18.49
N VAL A 176 -17.15 18.10 -17.51
CA VAL A 176 -16.78 18.18 -16.09
C VAL A 176 -15.49 17.38 -15.86
N PRO A 177 -14.35 18.03 -15.54
CA PRO A 177 -13.11 17.33 -15.25
C PRO A 177 -13.17 16.62 -13.90
N VAL A 178 -12.52 15.47 -13.81
CA VAL A 178 -12.29 14.77 -12.52
C VAL A 178 -11.05 15.37 -11.86
N VAL A 179 -11.27 16.08 -10.75
CA VAL A 179 -10.20 16.71 -9.95
C VAL A 179 -9.94 15.87 -8.70
N ALA A 180 -8.69 15.51 -8.46
CA ALA A 180 -8.29 14.70 -7.30
C ALA A 180 -7.22 15.39 -6.46
N ILE A 181 -7.36 15.33 -5.14
CA ILE A 181 -6.31 15.71 -4.19
C ILE A 181 -5.51 14.47 -3.82
N ILE A 182 -4.19 14.53 -4.00
CA ILE A 182 -3.23 13.53 -3.52
C ILE A 182 -2.37 14.18 -2.45
N THR A 183 -2.01 13.42 -1.43
CA THR A 183 -1.26 13.94 -0.30
C THR A 183 -0.09 13.02 0.09
N THR A 184 0.87 13.56 0.84
CA THR A 184 1.90 12.76 1.52
C THR A 184 1.62 12.65 3.02
N GLY A 185 2.09 11.59 3.66
CA GLY A 185 2.08 11.45 5.11
C GLY A 185 3.12 12.32 5.83
N GLY A 186 2.95 12.49 7.13
CA GLY A 186 3.89 13.26 7.97
C GLY A 186 3.42 13.53 9.40
N GLY A 187 2.58 12.67 9.99
CA GLY A 187 2.02 12.84 11.34
C GLY A 187 1.25 14.16 11.49
N LEU A 188 1.40 14.80 12.66
CA LEU A 188 0.67 16.04 13.00
C LEU A 188 0.92 17.17 12.01
N LYS A 189 2.12 17.25 11.42
CA LYS A 189 2.45 18.24 10.39
C LYS A 189 1.54 18.12 9.18
N SER A 190 1.40 16.91 8.65
CA SER A 190 0.56 16.66 7.48
C SER A 190 -0.93 16.80 7.79
N MET A 191 -1.34 16.52 9.04
CA MET A 191 -2.70 16.78 9.51
C MET A 191 -3.04 18.27 9.46
N THR A 192 -2.22 19.10 10.14
CA THR A 192 -2.39 20.56 10.18
C THR A 192 -2.27 21.18 8.78
N GLY A 193 -1.29 20.73 7.99
CA GLY A 193 -1.10 21.23 6.63
C GLY A 193 -2.28 20.94 5.71
N LEU A 194 -2.93 19.78 5.85
CA LEU A 194 -4.13 19.46 5.07
C LEU A 194 -5.33 20.33 5.45
N TYR A 195 -5.54 20.63 6.73
CA TYR A 195 -6.58 21.59 7.12
C TYR A 195 -6.36 22.96 6.48
N GLY A 196 -5.13 23.48 6.53
CA GLY A 196 -4.82 24.79 5.93
C GLY A 196 -5.01 24.79 4.41
N SER A 197 -4.57 23.72 3.74
CA SER A 197 -4.74 23.59 2.28
C SER A 197 -6.22 23.51 1.88
N LEU A 198 -7.03 22.74 2.60
CA LEU A 198 -8.48 22.65 2.36
C LEU A 198 -9.19 23.97 2.65
N MET A 199 -8.77 24.71 3.69
CA MET A 199 -9.27 26.05 3.97
C MET A 199 -8.96 27.02 2.82
N GLY A 200 -7.74 26.99 2.28
CA GLY A 200 -7.36 27.77 1.11
C GLY A 200 -8.23 27.45 -0.11
N LEU A 201 -8.44 26.17 -0.41
CA LEU A 201 -9.31 25.74 -1.52
C LEU A 201 -10.76 26.16 -1.30
N LYS A 202 -11.26 26.11 -0.06
CA LYS A 202 -12.61 26.57 0.29
C LYS A 202 -12.76 28.07 0.08
N LYS A 203 -11.80 28.88 0.52
CA LYS A 203 -11.79 30.35 0.32
C LYS A 203 -11.74 30.74 -1.16
N LEU A 204 -11.16 29.90 -2.02
CA LEU A 204 -11.17 30.08 -3.47
C LEU A 204 -12.44 29.51 -4.15
N ASN A 205 -13.39 28.94 -3.40
CA ASN A 205 -14.55 28.19 -3.91
C ASN A 205 -14.16 27.00 -4.82
N LEU A 206 -12.96 26.46 -4.65
CA LEU A 206 -12.43 25.35 -5.44
C LEU A 206 -12.63 23.98 -4.78
N LEU A 207 -12.97 23.94 -3.47
CA LEU A 207 -13.16 22.67 -2.75
C LEU A 207 -14.30 21.83 -3.35
N ASP A 208 -15.37 22.48 -3.81
CA ASP A 208 -16.50 21.79 -4.47
C ASP A 208 -16.17 21.30 -5.89
N CYS A 209 -15.09 21.78 -6.49
CA CYS A 209 -14.59 21.26 -7.76
C CYS A 209 -13.87 19.91 -7.60
N VAL A 210 -13.53 19.49 -6.36
CA VAL A 210 -12.79 18.26 -6.09
C VAL A 210 -13.72 17.05 -6.10
N THR A 211 -13.38 16.01 -6.85
CA THR A 211 -14.11 14.72 -6.89
C THR A 211 -13.57 13.73 -5.86
N TYR A 212 -12.25 13.64 -5.72
CA TYR A 212 -11.59 12.68 -4.83
C TYR A 212 -10.57 13.35 -3.90
N ILE A 213 -10.43 12.83 -2.69
CA ILE A 213 -9.32 13.15 -1.79
C ILE A 213 -8.67 11.87 -1.28
N SER A 214 -7.38 11.70 -1.58
CA SER A 214 -6.61 10.52 -1.17
C SER A 214 -5.58 10.86 -0.10
N GLY A 215 -5.55 10.08 0.97
CA GLY A 215 -4.69 10.28 2.13
C GLY A 215 -3.93 9.04 2.59
N LEU A 216 -2.80 9.29 3.23
CA LEU A 216 -1.99 8.29 3.93
C LEU A 216 -1.38 8.88 5.22
N SER A 217 -1.11 8.03 6.21
CA SER A 217 -0.51 8.47 7.48
C SER A 217 -1.26 9.66 8.10
N GLY A 218 -0.55 10.67 8.60
CA GLY A 218 -1.13 11.85 9.26
C GLY A 218 -2.24 12.62 8.51
N THR A 219 -2.29 12.60 7.18
CA THR A 219 -3.38 13.27 6.42
C THR A 219 -4.73 12.60 6.60
N THR A 220 -4.71 11.30 6.91
CA THR A 220 -5.93 10.54 7.19
C THR A 220 -6.56 10.92 8.51
N TRP A 221 -5.82 11.61 9.38
CA TRP A 221 -6.31 12.09 10.68
C TRP A 221 -7.30 13.24 10.43
N THR A 222 -6.93 14.16 9.54
CA THR A 222 -7.79 15.24 9.04
C THR A 222 -9.02 14.69 8.35
N MET A 223 -8.84 13.74 7.42
CA MET A 223 -9.96 13.11 6.71
C MET A 223 -10.89 12.38 7.69
N ALA A 224 -10.36 11.56 8.58
CA ALA A 224 -11.16 10.85 9.58
C ALA A 224 -11.97 11.78 10.49
N ASN A 225 -11.45 12.97 10.80
CA ASN A 225 -12.17 13.97 11.58
C ASN A 225 -13.26 14.68 10.77
N LEU A 226 -12.92 15.15 9.56
CA LEU A 226 -13.86 15.88 8.69
C LEU A 226 -15.06 15.03 8.29
N TYR A 227 -14.83 13.78 7.90
CA TYR A 227 -15.87 12.88 7.40
C TYR A 227 -16.80 12.32 8.49
N ARG A 228 -16.68 12.78 9.74
CA ARG A 228 -17.72 12.59 10.77
C ARG A 228 -18.92 13.50 10.57
N ASP A 229 -18.72 14.62 9.88
CA ASP A 229 -19.79 15.54 9.53
C ASP A 229 -20.18 15.33 8.07
N ALA A 230 -21.41 14.87 7.85
CA ALA A 230 -21.95 14.57 6.53
C ALA A 230 -21.90 15.76 5.56
N TYR A 231 -21.75 16.99 6.05
CA TYR A 231 -21.74 18.22 5.25
C TYR A 231 -20.49 19.07 5.49
N TRP A 232 -19.37 18.47 5.93
CA TRP A 232 -18.17 19.20 6.34
C TRP A 232 -17.65 20.19 5.30
N SER A 233 -17.65 19.84 4.00
CA SER A 233 -17.13 20.73 2.95
C SER A 233 -18.07 21.89 2.65
N GLN A 234 -19.37 21.74 2.96
CA GLN A 234 -20.41 22.74 2.76
C GLN A 234 -20.47 23.76 3.90
N LYS A 235 -19.97 23.40 5.09
CA LYS A 235 -19.88 24.27 6.27
C LYS A 235 -18.52 24.94 6.37
N ASP A 236 -18.40 25.92 7.27
CA ASP A 236 -17.11 26.47 7.65
C ASP A 236 -16.23 25.41 8.32
N LEU A 237 -14.93 25.41 7.99
CA LEU A 237 -13.97 24.48 8.56
C LEU A 237 -13.46 24.94 9.94
N ASP A 238 -13.72 26.18 10.36
CA ASP A 238 -13.23 26.77 11.61
C ASP A 238 -13.54 25.92 12.85
N SER A 239 -14.74 25.34 12.94
CA SER A 239 -15.10 24.45 14.06
C SER A 239 -14.24 23.19 14.10
N HIS A 240 -14.00 22.58 12.93
CA HIS A 240 -13.20 21.35 12.81
C HIS A 240 -11.71 21.65 13.08
N ILE A 241 -11.22 22.78 12.59
CA ILE A 241 -9.85 23.26 12.82
C ILE A 241 -9.63 23.61 14.29
N GLY A 242 -10.60 24.27 14.94
CA GLY A 242 -10.53 24.62 16.36
C GLY A 242 -10.48 23.39 17.26
N GLU A 243 -11.28 22.36 16.97
CA GLU A 243 -11.20 21.08 17.69
C GLU A 243 -9.85 20.41 17.41
N ALA A 244 -9.41 20.32 16.15
CA ALA A 244 -8.13 19.74 15.80
C ALA A 244 -6.94 20.49 16.46
N GLN A 245 -7.01 21.81 16.59
CA GLN A 245 -6.02 22.63 17.28
C GLN A 245 -5.97 22.30 18.76
N LYS A 246 -7.12 22.34 19.45
CA LYS A 246 -7.24 22.00 20.87
C LYS A 246 -6.66 20.60 21.13
N GLN A 247 -6.96 19.66 20.24
CA GLN A 247 -6.43 18.32 20.31
C GLN A 247 -4.91 18.32 20.05
N ALA A 248 -4.41 19.02 19.03
CA ALA A 248 -2.98 19.10 18.72
C ALA A 248 -2.12 19.74 19.84
N THR A 249 -2.66 20.67 20.61
CA THR A 249 -1.90 21.47 21.59
C THR A 249 -2.04 20.97 23.04
N LYS A 250 -3.04 20.13 23.32
CA LYS A 250 -3.24 19.55 24.66
C LYS A 250 -2.05 18.70 25.15
N CYS A 251 -1.93 18.58 26.47
CA CYS A 251 -0.97 17.67 27.09
C CYS A 251 -1.34 16.20 26.81
N LYS A 252 -0.37 15.40 26.36
CA LYS A 252 -0.58 14.00 25.97
C LYS A 252 -0.33 12.99 27.09
N MET A 253 0.14 13.44 28.27
CA MET A 253 0.49 12.55 29.39
C MET A 253 -0.68 11.72 29.90
N GLY A 254 -1.92 12.21 29.77
CA GLY A 254 -3.13 11.46 30.12
C GLY A 254 -3.32 10.16 29.31
N CYS A 255 -2.66 10.03 28.15
CA CYS A 255 -2.66 8.81 27.35
C CYS A 255 -2.04 7.61 28.08
N PHE A 256 -1.18 7.88 29.08
CA PHE A 256 -0.47 6.88 29.87
C PHE A 256 -0.99 6.78 31.30
N SER A 257 -2.16 7.38 31.61
CA SER A 257 -2.77 7.24 32.93
C SER A 257 -3.18 5.79 33.19
N MET A 258 -3.20 5.37 34.45
CA MET A 258 -3.59 4.00 34.81
C MET A 258 -5.00 3.64 34.32
N ASP A 259 -5.95 4.58 34.36
CA ASP A 259 -7.30 4.36 33.87
C ASP A 259 -7.34 4.16 32.36
N ARG A 260 -6.51 4.90 31.61
CA ARG A 260 -6.39 4.70 30.16
C ARG A 260 -5.68 3.40 29.80
N MET A 261 -4.64 3.02 30.52
CA MET A 261 -3.99 1.72 30.32
C MET A 261 -4.94 0.55 30.59
N LYS A 262 -5.78 0.64 31.63
CA LYS A 262 -6.86 -0.33 31.90
C LYS A 262 -7.88 -0.38 30.76
N TYR A 263 -8.29 0.79 30.24
CA TYR A 263 -9.18 0.88 29.10
C TYR A 263 -8.60 0.22 27.84
N TYR A 264 -7.34 0.50 27.49
CA TYR A 264 -6.68 -0.15 26.35
C TYR A 264 -6.63 -1.67 26.51
N ASN A 265 -6.26 -2.15 27.69
CA ASN A 265 -6.24 -3.59 27.97
C ASN A 265 -7.64 -4.21 27.81
N LYS A 266 -8.69 -3.55 28.33
CA LYS A 266 -10.08 -4.01 28.17
C LYS A 266 -10.48 -4.09 26.68
N GLN A 267 -10.19 -3.05 25.89
CA GLN A 267 -10.48 -3.03 24.45
C GLN A 267 -9.73 -4.13 23.69
N LEU A 268 -8.45 -4.33 23.98
CA LEU A 268 -7.65 -5.38 23.35
C LEU A 268 -8.16 -6.78 23.74
N CYS A 269 -8.52 -7.01 25.01
CA CYS A 269 -9.14 -8.27 25.43
C CYS A 269 -10.46 -8.53 24.72
N GLN A 270 -11.34 -7.53 24.64
CA GLN A 270 -12.63 -7.65 23.93
C GLN A 270 -12.40 -7.99 22.45
N ARG A 271 -11.45 -7.34 21.77
CA ARG A 271 -11.11 -7.66 20.37
C ARG A 271 -10.63 -9.09 20.21
N LYS A 272 -9.83 -9.58 21.15
CA LYS A 272 -9.36 -10.96 21.15
C LYS A 272 -10.51 -11.95 21.34
N GLU A 273 -11.48 -11.63 22.20
CA GLU A 273 -12.71 -12.42 22.39
C GLU A 273 -13.60 -12.42 21.14
N GLU A 274 -13.69 -11.30 20.42
CA GLU A 274 -14.40 -11.20 19.14
C GLU A 274 -13.75 -12.03 18.01
N GLY A 275 -12.47 -12.42 18.18
CA GLY A 275 -11.72 -13.27 17.26
C GLY A 275 -10.64 -12.53 16.46
N TYR A 276 -10.36 -11.27 16.78
CA TYR A 276 -9.25 -10.53 16.18
C TYR A 276 -7.91 -10.93 16.80
N ARG A 277 -6.84 -10.94 15.99
CA ARG A 277 -5.47 -10.95 16.51
C ARG A 277 -5.09 -9.55 16.95
N THR A 278 -4.64 -9.41 18.18
CA THR A 278 -4.16 -8.14 18.74
C THR A 278 -2.65 -8.01 18.56
N SER A 279 -2.21 -6.85 18.08
CA SER A 279 -0.82 -6.47 17.87
C SER A 279 -0.50 -5.13 18.55
N PHE A 280 0.76 -4.70 18.52
CA PHE A 280 1.13 -3.36 18.96
C PHE A 280 0.42 -2.26 18.15
N ILE A 281 0.08 -2.52 16.89
CA ILE A 281 -0.67 -1.59 16.04
C ILE A 281 -2.07 -1.33 16.58
N ASP A 282 -2.74 -2.33 17.16
CA ASP A 282 -4.05 -2.13 17.78
C ASP A 282 -3.96 -1.22 19.00
N LEU A 283 -2.92 -1.39 19.84
CA LEU A 283 -2.64 -0.47 20.95
C LEU A 283 -2.33 0.94 20.45
N TRP A 284 -1.51 1.06 19.40
CA TRP A 284 -1.18 2.34 18.79
C TRP A 284 -2.42 3.04 18.23
N GLY A 285 -3.32 2.32 17.57
CA GLY A 285 -4.60 2.84 17.09
C GLY A 285 -5.43 3.46 18.21
N LEU A 286 -5.56 2.77 19.35
CA LEU A 286 -6.25 3.27 20.55
C LEU A 286 -5.54 4.50 21.16
N MET A 287 -4.21 4.53 21.13
CA MET A 287 -3.45 5.69 21.59
C MET A 287 -3.69 6.90 20.67
N ILE A 288 -3.62 6.74 19.34
CA ILE A 288 -3.92 7.84 18.41
C ILE A 288 -5.35 8.33 18.58
N GLU A 289 -6.33 7.43 18.78
CA GLU A 289 -7.70 7.81 19.06
C GLU A 289 -7.81 8.72 20.31
N TYR A 290 -7.06 8.39 21.36
CA TYR A 290 -6.96 9.26 22.53
C TYR A 290 -6.29 10.60 22.21
N LEU A 291 -5.20 10.57 21.44
CA LEU A 291 -4.44 11.77 21.08
C LEU A 291 -5.29 12.75 20.26
N LEU A 292 -6.18 12.24 19.41
CA LEU A 292 -7.01 13.03 18.50
C LEU A 292 -8.42 13.32 19.03
N ASN A 293 -9.02 12.47 19.87
CA ASN A 293 -10.45 12.56 20.23
C ASN A 293 -10.76 12.21 21.69
N ASP A 294 -9.76 12.16 22.59
CA ASP A 294 -9.94 11.77 24.00
C ASP A 294 -10.56 10.37 24.19
N GLY A 295 -10.46 9.49 23.17
CA GLY A 295 -11.00 8.12 23.19
C GLY A 295 -12.53 8.07 23.12
N LYS A 296 -13.15 9.04 22.46
CA LYS A 296 -14.60 9.12 22.21
C LYS A 296 -14.89 9.18 20.71
N ASP A 297 -14.39 8.24 19.92
CA ASP A 297 -14.73 8.20 18.49
C ASP A 297 -15.34 6.85 18.07
N PRO A 298 -16.66 6.67 18.19
CA PRO A 298 -17.31 5.43 17.78
C PRO A 298 -17.40 5.28 16.24
N HIS A 299 -17.01 6.30 15.47
CA HIS A 299 -17.30 6.35 14.04
C HIS A 299 -16.51 5.32 13.24
N LYS A 300 -17.23 4.66 12.34
CA LYS A 300 -16.74 3.62 11.44
C LYS A 300 -16.41 4.19 10.06
N LEU A 301 -15.70 3.41 9.24
CA LEU A 301 -15.38 3.85 7.88
C LEU A 301 -16.62 3.75 6.98
N SER A 302 -17.44 2.71 7.17
CA SER A 302 -18.72 2.57 6.45
C SER A 302 -19.71 3.71 6.73
N GLU A 303 -19.69 4.28 7.93
CA GLU A 303 -20.57 5.41 8.31
C GLU A 303 -20.25 6.70 7.52
N GLN A 304 -19.04 6.83 6.97
CA GLN A 304 -18.69 7.95 6.10
C GLN A 304 -19.48 7.98 4.78
N GLN A 305 -20.22 6.92 4.44
CA GLN A 305 -21.15 6.93 3.31
C GLN A 305 -22.23 8.02 3.46
N GLU A 306 -22.59 8.41 4.69
CA GLU A 306 -23.50 9.53 4.93
C GLU A 306 -22.95 10.85 4.39
N ALA A 307 -21.62 11.04 4.43
CA ALA A 307 -20.94 12.20 3.86
C ALA A 307 -20.86 12.20 2.32
N LEU A 308 -21.42 11.18 1.66
CA LEU A 308 -21.33 10.97 0.23
C LEU A 308 -22.69 10.75 -0.43
N CYS A 309 -23.75 10.60 0.35
CA CYS A 309 -25.08 10.18 -0.12
C CYS A 309 -25.63 11.09 -1.23
N ASP A 310 -25.31 12.39 -1.20
CA ASP A 310 -25.75 13.38 -2.18
C ASP A 310 -24.61 13.85 -3.10
N GLY A 311 -23.39 13.31 -2.95
CA GLY A 311 -22.19 13.82 -3.63
C GLY A 311 -21.70 15.16 -3.06
N GLN A 312 -22.12 15.49 -1.83
CA GLN A 312 -21.87 16.79 -1.20
C GLN A 312 -20.41 16.99 -0.75
N ASN A 313 -19.64 15.91 -0.54
CA ASN A 313 -18.20 15.98 -0.28
C ASN A 313 -17.42 15.17 -1.34
N PRO A 314 -16.10 15.41 -1.52
CA PRO A 314 -15.25 14.52 -2.30
C PRO A 314 -15.24 13.09 -1.72
N LEU A 315 -14.98 12.07 -2.54
CA LEU A 315 -14.82 10.70 -2.02
C LEU A 315 -13.47 10.56 -1.28
N PRO A 316 -13.45 10.16 0.00
CA PRO A 316 -12.22 9.91 0.72
C PRO A 316 -11.66 8.53 0.35
N ILE A 317 -10.38 8.50 0.00
CA ILE A 317 -9.64 7.28 -0.26
C ILE A 317 -8.46 7.22 0.70
N TYR A 318 -8.36 6.13 1.45
CA TYR A 318 -7.25 5.89 2.36
C TYR A 318 -6.35 4.77 1.82
N VAL A 319 -5.04 4.92 2.02
CA VAL A 319 -4.04 4.04 1.38
C VAL A 319 -3.18 3.33 2.40
N SER A 320 -2.99 2.03 2.21
CA SER A 320 -1.97 1.24 2.91
C SER A 320 -1.25 0.28 1.96
N VAL A 321 -0.23 -0.42 2.48
CA VAL A 321 0.53 -1.43 1.73
C VAL A 321 0.48 -2.76 2.45
N CYS A 322 0.06 -3.81 1.75
CA CYS A 322 0.16 -5.18 2.20
C CYS A 322 1.58 -5.71 2.01
N VAL A 323 2.08 -6.44 3.01
CA VAL A 323 3.42 -7.03 3.08
C VAL A 323 3.33 -8.48 3.54
N ARG A 324 4.40 -9.24 3.33
CA ARG A 324 4.54 -10.62 3.84
C ARG A 324 5.75 -10.72 4.76
N ASP A 325 5.60 -11.43 5.87
CA ASP A 325 6.65 -11.51 6.91
C ASP A 325 7.92 -12.20 6.42
N SER A 326 7.79 -13.17 5.51
CA SER A 326 8.90 -13.90 4.89
C SER A 326 9.67 -13.12 3.82
N TYR A 327 9.21 -11.93 3.44
CA TYR A 327 9.79 -11.12 2.36
C TYR A 327 10.12 -9.71 2.84
N SER A 328 11.20 -9.12 2.32
CA SER A 328 11.43 -7.69 2.55
C SER A 328 10.34 -6.87 1.85
N THR A 329 10.05 -5.66 2.35
CA THR A 329 9.08 -4.75 1.70
C THR A 329 9.48 -4.35 0.28
N ASN A 330 10.76 -4.49 -0.07
CA ASN A 330 11.23 -4.28 -1.44
C ASN A 330 10.93 -5.49 -2.33
N ASP A 331 10.93 -6.69 -1.77
CA ASP A 331 10.73 -7.95 -2.50
C ASP A 331 9.25 -8.32 -2.65
N PHE A 332 8.37 -7.84 -1.76
CA PHE A 332 6.91 -7.98 -1.87
C PHE A 332 6.15 -6.83 -1.22
N LYS A 333 5.22 -6.25 -1.97
CA LYS A 333 4.33 -5.15 -1.56
C LYS A 333 3.12 -5.06 -2.48
N GLU A 334 1.96 -4.74 -1.94
CA GLU A 334 0.73 -4.60 -2.72
C GLU A 334 -0.12 -3.46 -2.17
N TRP A 335 -0.58 -2.56 -3.04
CA TRP A 335 -1.40 -1.42 -2.65
C TRP A 335 -2.79 -1.88 -2.20
N VAL A 336 -3.21 -1.40 -1.04
CA VAL A 336 -4.55 -1.60 -0.49
C VAL A 336 -5.26 -0.26 -0.46
N GLU A 337 -6.44 -0.24 -1.05
CA GLU A 337 -7.34 0.90 -1.09
C GLU A 337 -8.46 0.70 -0.07
N PHE A 338 -8.80 1.77 0.65
CA PHE A 338 -9.94 1.83 1.56
C PHE A 338 -10.82 3.01 1.17
N THR A 339 -12.10 2.74 0.94
CA THR A 339 -13.13 3.75 0.74
C THR A 339 -14.28 3.48 1.71
N PRO A 340 -15.25 4.39 1.86
CA PRO A 340 -16.46 4.09 2.62
C PRO A 340 -17.30 2.94 2.02
N TYR A 341 -17.13 2.62 0.73
CA TYR A 341 -17.86 1.58 0.04
C TYR A 341 -17.16 0.21 0.07
N GLU A 342 -15.89 0.18 -0.30
CA GLU A 342 -15.12 -1.06 -0.40
C GLU A 342 -13.64 -0.91 0.01
N VAL A 343 -13.05 -2.04 0.41
CA VAL A 343 -11.63 -2.21 0.71
C VAL A 343 -11.07 -3.31 -0.19
N GLY A 344 -9.92 -3.09 -0.82
CA GLY A 344 -9.38 -4.10 -1.72
C GLY A 344 -7.95 -3.91 -2.19
N LEU A 345 -7.46 -4.94 -2.89
CA LEU A 345 -6.11 -5.00 -3.46
C LEU A 345 -6.18 -4.72 -4.96
N LEU A 346 -5.59 -3.58 -5.37
CA LEU A 346 -5.69 -3.06 -6.74
C LEU A 346 -5.19 -4.04 -7.79
N LYS A 347 -4.11 -4.75 -7.46
CA LYS A 347 -3.45 -5.73 -8.33
C LYS A 347 -4.34 -6.89 -8.74
N TYR A 348 -5.22 -7.34 -7.84
CA TYR A 348 -6.09 -8.49 -8.07
C TYR A 348 -7.50 -8.08 -8.53
N GLY A 349 -7.83 -6.78 -8.45
CA GLY A 349 -9.20 -6.33 -8.65
C GLY A 349 -10.17 -6.99 -7.66
N ALA A 350 -9.72 -7.23 -6.42
CA ALA A 350 -10.46 -8.00 -5.44
C ALA A 350 -10.79 -7.12 -4.23
N PHE A 351 -12.09 -6.99 -3.96
CA PHE A 351 -12.64 -6.05 -3.01
C PHE A 351 -13.70 -6.70 -2.11
N VAL A 352 -13.81 -6.20 -0.89
CA VAL A 352 -14.88 -6.51 0.07
C VAL A 352 -15.59 -5.23 0.47
N ARG A 353 -16.85 -5.34 0.86
CA ARG A 353 -17.54 -4.22 1.52
C ARG A 353 -16.76 -3.78 2.75
N THR A 354 -16.73 -2.48 3.00
CA THR A 354 -15.92 -1.88 4.07
C THR A 354 -16.24 -2.45 5.45
N GLU A 355 -17.52 -2.65 5.76
CA GLU A 355 -17.96 -3.22 7.03
C GLU A 355 -17.64 -4.73 7.19
N HIS A 356 -17.19 -5.39 6.11
CA HIS A 356 -16.74 -6.79 6.16
C HIS A 356 -15.22 -6.92 6.31
N PHE A 357 -14.46 -5.83 6.14
CA PHE A 357 -13.01 -5.90 6.24
C PHE A 357 -12.55 -6.37 7.63
N GLY A 358 -11.66 -7.35 7.66
CA GLY A 358 -11.19 -8.03 8.88
C GLY A 358 -11.97 -9.30 9.24
N SER A 359 -13.10 -9.56 8.59
CA SER A 359 -13.86 -10.82 8.71
C SER A 359 -13.18 -12.01 8.03
N GLU A 360 -13.62 -13.22 8.34
CA GLU A 360 -13.06 -14.45 7.76
C GLU A 360 -13.74 -14.78 6.42
N PHE A 361 -12.95 -15.01 5.37
CA PHE A 361 -13.42 -15.41 4.05
C PHE A 361 -12.76 -16.71 3.59
N PHE A 362 -13.42 -17.40 2.67
CA PHE A 362 -12.84 -18.49 1.91
C PHE A 362 -13.46 -18.56 0.51
N MET A 363 -12.62 -18.61 -0.52
CA MET A 363 -13.05 -18.67 -1.93
C MET A 363 -14.10 -17.61 -2.30
N GLY A 364 -13.91 -16.37 -1.82
CA GLY A 364 -14.81 -15.24 -2.12
C GLY A 364 -16.10 -15.18 -1.29
N ARG A 365 -16.30 -16.10 -0.35
CA ARG A 365 -17.47 -16.16 0.54
C ARG A 365 -17.11 -15.78 1.97
N LEU A 366 -18.01 -15.07 2.63
CA LEU A 366 -17.89 -14.69 4.03
C LEU A 366 -18.19 -15.90 4.91
N LEU A 367 -17.20 -16.39 5.64
CA LEU A 367 -17.35 -17.51 6.57
C LEU A 367 -17.86 -17.05 7.93
N LYS A 368 -17.23 -16.00 8.47
CA LYS A 368 -17.56 -15.44 9.77
C LYS A 368 -17.45 -13.93 9.71
N LYS A 369 -18.60 -13.27 9.85
CA LYS A 369 -18.68 -11.82 9.98
C LYS A 369 -18.17 -11.40 11.36
N LEU A 370 -17.15 -10.54 11.37
CA LEU A 370 -16.70 -9.85 12.58
C LEU A 370 -17.27 -8.43 12.61
N PRO A 371 -17.43 -7.81 13.80
CA PRO A 371 -17.87 -6.42 13.89
C PRO A 371 -16.88 -5.48 13.19
N GLU A 372 -17.37 -4.53 12.38
CA GLU A 372 -16.49 -3.54 11.75
C GLU A 372 -15.67 -2.81 12.81
N SER A 373 -14.36 -2.85 12.64
CA SER A 373 -13.46 -2.41 13.68
C SER A 373 -13.12 -0.92 13.55
N GLN A 374 -13.50 -0.15 14.58
CA GLN A 374 -13.13 1.26 14.76
C GLN A 374 -11.60 1.49 14.76
N ALA A 375 -10.82 0.55 15.35
CA ALA A 375 -9.37 0.70 15.52
C ALA A 375 -8.50 0.15 14.36
N LEU A 376 -9.08 -0.58 13.40
CA LEU A 376 -8.33 -1.45 12.45
C LEU A 376 -7.78 -0.68 11.26
N TRP A 377 -8.64 0.07 10.57
CA TRP A 377 -8.21 1.02 9.55
C TRP A 377 -7.38 2.15 10.17
N ARG A 378 -7.71 2.54 11.41
CA ARG A 378 -6.99 3.55 12.19
C ARG A 378 -5.55 3.12 12.52
N GLY A 379 -5.31 1.94 13.07
CA GLY A 379 -3.94 1.53 13.45
C GLY A 379 -2.95 1.47 12.27
N VAL A 380 -3.41 0.99 11.10
CA VAL A 380 -2.57 0.83 9.90
C VAL A 380 -2.32 2.15 9.18
N ILE A 381 -3.38 2.94 9.01
CA ILE A 381 -3.36 4.14 8.18
C ILE A 381 -2.86 5.35 8.98
N LEU A 382 -2.91 5.33 10.32
CA LEU A 382 -2.45 6.44 11.17
C LEU A 382 -0.94 6.37 11.51
N GLY A 383 -0.21 5.35 11.05
CA GLY A 383 1.26 5.28 11.07
C GLY A 383 1.91 5.00 12.44
N ALA A 384 2.51 3.83 12.63
CA ALA A 384 3.30 3.54 13.83
C ALA A 384 4.69 4.22 13.79
N PRO A 385 5.21 4.76 14.90
CA PRO A 385 6.56 5.32 14.93
C PRO A 385 7.60 4.19 14.94
N LYS A 386 8.39 4.07 13.85
CA LYS A 386 9.53 3.14 13.71
C LYS A 386 10.51 3.19 14.91
N LEU A 387 10.58 4.33 15.60
CA LEU A 387 11.53 4.60 16.68
C LEU A 387 11.03 4.20 18.09
N LEU A 388 9.72 4.03 18.30
CA LEU A 388 9.21 3.66 19.63
C LEU A 388 9.60 2.21 19.97
N CYS A 389 9.63 1.32 18.98
CA CYS A 389 10.06 -0.07 19.12
C CYS A 389 11.57 -0.26 19.27
N SER A 390 12.41 0.70 18.86
CA SER A 390 13.87 0.62 19.06
C SER A 390 14.32 1.20 20.41
N ARG A 391 13.48 2.04 21.03
CA ARG A 391 13.76 2.67 22.34
C ARG A 391 13.33 1.84 23.55
N THR A 392 12.44 0.85 23.40
CA THR A 392 12.04 -0.06 24.49
C THR A 392 13.14 -1.07 24.87
N LYS A 393 14.18 -1.25 24.05
CA LYS A 393 15.45 -1.90 24.44
C LYS A 393 16.43 -0.88 25.05
N LYS A 394 16.06 -0.32 26.20
CA LYS A 394 16.98 0.38 27.13
C LYS A 394 16.72 -0.11 28.55
N GLY A 395 16.84 -1.41 28.75
CA GLY A 395 17.58 -1.92 29.90
C GLY A 395 19.03 -2.09 29.48
N THR A 396 19.96 -1.56 30.27
CA THR A 396 21.42 -1.58 30.09
C THR A 396 22.02 -0.58 29.09
N GLN A 397 22.73 0.38 29.68
CA GLN A 397 23.45 1.47 29.04
C GLN A 397 24.91 1.05 28.74
N VAL A 398 25.20 -0.25 28.61
CA VAL A 398 26.57 -0.78 28.52
C VAL A 398 26.85 -1.52 27.19
N GLU A 399 25.83 -1.86 26.38
CA GLU A 399 26.05 -2.61 25.12
C GLU A 399 25.93 -1.78 23.83
N LYS A 400 25.50 -0.51 23.90
CA LYS A 400 25.39 0.36 22.71
C LYS A 400 26.73 0.94 22.23
N GLN A 401 27.80 0.75 22.98
CA GLN A 401 29.15 1.21 22.61
C GLN A 401 30.02 0.12 21.96
N PHE A 402 29.64 -1.16 22.01
CA PHE A 402 30.49 -2.23 21.47
C PHE A 402 30.16 -2.65 20.03
N THR A 403 28.92 -2.49 19.55
CA THR A 403 28.52 -2.98 18.21
C THR A 403 28.48 -1.91 17.11
N HIS A 404 28.47 -0.63 17.48
CA HIS A 404 28.37 0.47 16.50
C HIS A 404 29.73 0.97 16.00
N GLN A 405 30.84 0.54 16.61
CA GLN A 405 32.19 1.05 16.32
C GLN A 405 33.07 0.08 15.52
N PHE A 406 32.59 -1.11 15.14
CA PHE A 406 33.41 -2.13 14.45
C PHE A 406 32.84 -2.74 13.17
N LEU A 407 31.65 -2.37 12.67
CA LEU A 407 31.05 -3.05 11.50
C LEU A 407 30.49 -2.19 10.36
N CYS A 408 30.55 -0.85 10.43
CA CYS A 408 30.28 0.03 9.27
C CYS A 408 31.08 1.33 9.38
N PRO A 409 32.05 1.62 8.50
CA PRO A 409 32.68 2.94 8.40
C PRO A 409 31.67 3.98 7.84
N PRO A 410 31.93 5.28 8.08
CA PRO A 410 31.13 6.37 7.49
C PRO A 410 31.26 6.35 5.97
N VAL A 411 30.13 6.48 5.27
CA VAL A 411 30.14 6.64 3.81
C VAL A 411 30.47 8.11 3.52
N ASP A 412 31.75 8.35 3.24
CA ASP A 412 32.20 9.44 2.37
C ASP A 412 31.75 9.16 0.92
N GLU A 413 31.59 10.24 0.16
CA GLU A 413 31.37 10.23 -1.28
C GLU A 413 32.47 9.43 -2.01
N ASP A 414 32.10 8.70 -3.08
CA ASP A 414 33.07 8.25 -4.08
C ASP A 414 32.42 8.04 -5.46
N PRO A 415 33.19 8.15 -6.55
CA PRO A 415 32.73 8.67 -7.83
C PRO A 415 31.90 7.70 -8.67
N VAL A 416 31.04 8.28 -9.50
CA VAL A 416 30.19 7.58 -10.47
C VAL A 416 31.06 6.92 -11.56
N LEU A 417 31.11 5.58 -11.56
CA LEU A 417 31.55 4.81 -12.71
C LEU A 417 30.34 4.49 -13.63
N PRO A 418 30.47 4.59 -14.96
CA PRO A 418 29.35 4.40 -15.88
C PRO A 418 28.95 2.93 -15.97
N THR A 419 27.66 2.66 -15.72
CA THR A 419 27.05 1.33 -15.85
C THR A 419 26.49 1.16 -17.27
N ARG A 420 26.79 0.05 -17.96
CA ARG A 420 26.22 -0.25 -19.30
C ARG A 420 24.86 -0.96 -19.18
N PRO A 421 23.97 -0.87 -20.19
CA PRO A 421 22.54 -1.22 -20.08
C PRO A 421 22.19 -2.71 -19.88
N HIS A 422 23.17 -3.63 -19.86
CA HIS A 422 22.92 -5.08 -19.93
C HIS A 422 23.60 -5.92 -18.83
N GLU A 423 24.12 -5.30 -17.76
CA GLU A 423 24.67 -6.07 -16.63
C GLU A 423 23.60 -6.41 -15.58
N LEU A 424 23.33 -7.70 -15.41
CA LEU A 424 22.57 -8.24 -14.27
C LEU A 424 23.47 -8.30 -13.03
N ARG A 425 23.00 -7.75 -11.89
CA ARG A 425 23.69 -7.84 -10.59
C ARG A 425 23.65 -9.27 -10.04
N THR A 426 24.82 -9.87 -9.87
CA THR A 426 24.99 -11.14 -9.13
C THR A 426 24.76 -10.92 -7.63
N ARG A 427 23.75 -11.58 -7.04
CA ARG A 427 23.55 -11.65 -5.59
C ARG A 427 23.75 -13.08 -5.11
N MET A 428 24.60 -13.26 -4.10
CA MET A 428 24.80 -14.53 -3.41
C MET A 428 23.91 -14.55 -2.16
N TYR A 429 23.12 -15.61 -1.98
CA TYR A 429 22.29 -15.84 -0.79
C TYR A 429 22.74 -17.14 -0.11
N THR A 430 22.83 -17.12 1.21
CA THR A 430 22.99 -18.29 2.07
C THR A 430 21.70 -18.50 2.85
N PRO A 431 21.12 -19.71 2.88
CA PRO A 431 19.94 -19.97 3.68
C PRO A 431 20.26 -19.89 5.19
N PRO A 432 19.33 -19.41 6.03
CA PRO A 432 19.58 -19.21 7.45
C PRO A 432 19.45 -20.52 8.23
N GLY A 433 20.38 -20.79 9.16
CA GLY A 433 20.29 -21.90 10.11
C GLY A 433 19.28 -21.67 11.25
N PRO A 434 18.98 -22.68 12.08
CA PRO A 434 17.87 -22.70 13.05
C PRO A 434 17.88 -21.53 14.05
N LEU A 435 19.06 -21.19 14.56
CA LEU A 435 19.28 -20.07 15.48
C LEU A 435 19.12 -18.71 14.79
N SER A 436 19.53 -18.61 13.52
CA SER A 436 19.32 -17.42 12.69
C SER A 436 17.85 -17.22 12.37
N SER A 437 17.09 -18.28 12.07
CA SER A 437 15.64 -18.21 11.87
C SER A 437 14.86 -17.90 13.16
N ALA A 438 15.33 -18.35 14.32
CA ALA A 438 14.72 -18.01 15.62
C ALA A 438 15.00 -16.55 16.03
N LEU A 439 16.25 -16.08 15.89
CA LEU A 439 16.62 -14.69 16.17
C LEU A 439 16.03 -13.73 15.12
N ARG A 440 15.96 -14.18 13.86
CA ARG A 440 15.24 -13.48 12.79
C ARG A 440 13.77 -13.47 13.12
N GLY A 441 13.12 -14.59 13.50
CA GLY A 441 11.73 -14.64 13.96
C GLY A 441 11.39 -13.64 15.07
N ALA A 442 12.28 -13.49 16.07
CA ALA A 442 12.12 -12.51 17.16
C ALA A 442 12.46 -11.05 16.76
N LEU A 443 13.22 -10.83 15.68
CA LEU A 443 13.57 -9.51 15.11
C LEU A 443 12.70 -9.12 13.89
N THR A 444 12.04 -10.09 13.26
CA THR A 444 11.09 -9.97 12.16
C THR A 444 9.66 -10.01 12.64
N ASP A 445 9.43 -10.20 13.93
CA ASP A 445 8.15 -9.85 14.54
C ASP A 445 8.00 -8.34 14.37
N ARG A 446 7.42 -7.95 13.24
CA ARG A 446 7.29 -6.57 12.84
C ARG A 446 6.24 -5.98 13.76
N PHE A 447 6.68 -5.40 14.87
CA PHE A 447 5.86 -4.59 15.78
C PHE A 447 5.07 -3.47 15.08
N SER A 448 5.36 -3.19 13.80
CA SER A 448 4.70 -2.18 12.97
C SER A 448 3.76 -2.75 11.89
N VAL A 449 3.46 -4.05 11.89
CA VAL A 449 2.53 -4.68 10.93
C VAL A 449 1.24 -5.05 11.63
N ALA A 450 0.11 -4.56 11.11
CA ALA A 450 -1.18 -5.06 11.55
C ALA A 450 -1.51 -6.36 10.81
N GLN A 451 -2.10 -7.30 11.53
CA GLN A 451 -2.48 -8.61 11.01
C GLN A 451 -4.01 -8.66 10.92
N HIS A 452 -4.53 -8.91 9.72
CA HIS A 452 -5.97 -8.97 9.44
C HIS A 452 -6.32 -10.26 8.74
N HIS A 453 -7.51 -10.81 8.93
CA HIS A 453 -7.95 -11.98 8.17
C HIS A 453 -7.82 -11.72 6.66
N ASN A 454 -7.19 -12.66 5.98
CA ASN A 454 -6.98 -12.54 4.55
C ASN A 454 -8.27 -12.84 3.79
N PHE A 455 -8.91 -11.79 3.28
CA PHE A 455 -10.14 -11.97 2.50
C PHE A 455 -9.90 -12.74 1.18
N LEU A 456 -8.66 -12.80 0.67
CA LEU A 456 -8.29 -13.61 -0.51
C LEU A 456 -8.05 -15.09 -0.20
N LYS A 457 -8.27 -15.55 1.03
CA LYS A 457 -8.01 -16.93 1.42
C LYS A 457 -8.76 -17.92 0.51
N GLY A 458 -8.03 -18.89 -0.02
CA GLY A 458 -8.55 -19.90 -0.95
C GLY A 458 -8.72 -19.43 -2.40
N TYR A 459 -8.46 -18.15 -2.71
CA TYR A 459 -8.53 -17.67 -4.10
C TYR A 459 -7.41 -18.25 -4.97
N GLN A 460 -7.72 -18.48 -6.24
CA GLN A 460 -6.82 -19.07 -7.23
C GLN A 460 -6.63 -18.12 -8.41
N LEU A 461 -5.42 -18.09 -8.98
CA LEU A 461 -5.11 -17.23 -10.13
C LEU A 461 -5.60 -17.87 -11.43
N HIS A 462 -6.13 -17.04 -12.33
CA HIS A 462 -6.46 -17.47 -13.69
C HIS A 462 -5.19 -17.87 -14.47
N ASN A 463 -5.27 -18.82 -15.39
CA ASN A 463 -4.11 -19.34 -16.12
C ASN A 463 -3.35 -18.26 -16.92
N SER A 464 -4.09 -17.27 -17.42
CA SER A 464 -3.60 -16.11 -18.17
C SER A 464 -3.49 -14.83 -17.34
N TYR A 465 -3.36 -14.92 -16.00
CA TYR A 465 -3.27 -13.71 -15.16
C TYR A 465 -2.10 -12.78 -15.52
N MET A 466 -1.02 -13.34 -16.10
CA MET A 466 0.14 -12.58 -16.57
C MET A 466 -0.08 -11.86 -17.90
N ASP A 467 -1.20 -12.11 -18.58
CA ASP A 467 -1.63 -11.39 -19.78
C ASP A 467 -2.65 -10.30 -19.43
N ASN A 468 -3.13 -10.26 -18.18
CA ASN A 468 -4.08 -9.25 -17.73
C ASN A 468 -3.37 -7.92 -17.48
N GLU A 469 -3.72 -6.90 -18.28
CA GLU A 469 -3.10 -5.58 -18.20
C GLU A 469 -3.22 -4.93 -16.82
N HIS A 470 -4.33 -5.13 -16.10
CA HIS A 470 -4.52 -4.56 -14.77
C HIS A 470 -3.64 -5.22 -13.72
N PHE A 471 -3.48 -6.55 -13.76
CA PHE A 471 -2.55 -7.26 -12.90
C PHE A 471 -1.11 -6.82 -13.19
N CYS A 472 -0.73 -6.83 -14.48
CA CYS A 472 0.61 -6.45 -14.92
C CYS A 472 0.98 -5.01 -14.59
N ARG A 473 0.00 -4.09 -14.55
CA ARG A 473 0.22 -2.70 -14.12
C ARG A 473 0.75 -2.60 -12.70
N TRP A 474 0.35 -3.50 -11.82
CA TRP A 474 0.78 -3.53 -10.41
C TRP A 474 1.82 -4.63 -10.16
N LYS A 475 2.37 -5.23 -11.21
CA LYS A 475 3.43 -6.23 -11.12
C LYS A 475 4.75 -5.54 -10.78
N ASP A 476 5.22 -5.78 -9.57
CA ASP A 476 6.43 -5.12 -9.03
C ASP A 476 7.19 -6.01 -8.04
N THR A 477 6.85 -7.30 -7.97
CA THR A 477 7.44 -8.21 -6.98
C THR A 477 7.94 -9.51 -7.63
N VAL A 478 8.96 -10.10 -7.01
CA VAL A 478 9.52 -11.39 -7.46
C VAL A 478 8.46 -12.49 -7.40
N LEU A 479 7.50 -12.36 -6.47
CA LEU A 479 6.42 -13.32 -6.27
C LEU A 479 5.37 -13.31 -7.37
N ASP A 480 5.30 -12.27 -8.18
CA ASP A 480 4.29 -12.16 -9.24
C ASP A 480 4.51 -13.22 -10.33
N SER A 481 5.76 -13.65 -10.49
CA SER A 481 6.17 -14.74 -11.37
C SER A 481 6.06 -16.13 -10.75
N ARG A 482 5.67 -16.23 -9.47
CA ARG A 482 5.61 -17.46 -8.68
C ARG A 482 4.19 -17.67 -8.15
N PRO A 483 3.23 -18.12 -8.99
CA PRO A 483 1.82 -18.17 -8.64
C PRO A 483 1.54 -19.04 -7.40
N ASN A 484 2.25 -20.15 -7.19
CA ASN A 484 2.10 -20.96 -5.97
C ASN A 484 2.42 -20.17 -4.70
N GLN A 485 3.50 -19.38 -4.72
CA GLN A 485 3.88 -18.55 -3.58
C GLN A 485 2.93 -17.36 -3.44
N LEU A 486 2.45 -16.79 -4.54
CA LEU A 486 1.45 -15.73 -4.51
C LEU A 486 0.10 -16.22 -3.92
N MET A 487 -0.32 -17.43 -4.31
CA MET A 487 -1.53 -18.11 -3.83
C MET A 487 -1.35 -18.81 -2.48
N GLN A 488 -0.12 -18.94 -1.96
CA GLN A 488 0.12 -19.21 -0.54
C GLN A 488 -0.43 -18.00 0.21
N ASN A 489 -1.72 -18.04 0.45
CA ASN A 489 -2.46 -17.06 1.20
C ASN A 489 -2.27 -17.45 2.67
N PRO A 490 -1.36 -16.78 3.42
CA PRO A 490 -1.42 -16.89 4.86
C PRO A 490 -2.85 -16.55 5.31
N ASP A 491 -3.27 -17.12 6.43
CA ASP A 491 -4.56 -16.81 7.05
C ASP A 491 -4.74 -15.30 7.31
N GLN A 492 -3.63 -14.53 7.28
CA GLN A 492 -3.57 -13.13 7.62
C GLN A 492 -2.87 -12.29 6.54
N LEU A 493 -3.40 -11.10 6.28
CA LEU A 493 -2.76 -10.02 5.54
C LEU A 493 -2.00 -9.13 6.53
N GLY A 494 -0.70 -8.99 6.31
CA GLY A 494 0.13 -8.02 7.02
C GLY A 494 0.02 -6.66 6.34
N MET A 495 -0.37 -5.60 7.05
CA MET A 495 -0.48 -4.25 6.49
C MET A 495 0.40 -3.23 7.22
N ILE A 496 0.95 -2.28 6.46
CA ILE A 496 1.76 -1.16 6.96
C ILE A 496 1.31 0.17 6.35
N ASP A 497 1.70 1.26 7.00
CA ASP A 497 1.57 2.62 6.47
C ASP A 497 2.36 2.75 5.16
N ALA A 498 1.70 3.27 4.11
CA ALA A 498 2.31 3.51 2.80
C ALA A 498 3.55 4.42 2.88
N GLY A 499 3.61 5.32 3.87
CA GLY A 499 4.74 6.23 4.11
C GLY A 499 6.05 5.51 4.43
N PHE A 500 6.01 4.24 4.82
CA PHE A 500 7.22 3.42 4.98
C PHE A 500 7.84 2.97 3.66
N PHE A 501 7.08 3.01 2.57
CA PHE A 501 7.51 2.59 1.24
C PHE A 501 7.70 3.80 0.32
N ILE A 502 6.59 4.37 -0.17
CA ILE A 502 6.58 5.61 -0.94
C ILE A 502 5.56 6.52 -0.29
N ASN A 503 6.01 7.70 0.15
CA ASN A 503 5.18 8.66 0.86
C ASN A 503 4.22 9.42 -0.09
N THR A 504 3.29 8.71 -0.72
CA THR A 504 2.28 9.24 -1.64
C THR A 504 1.00 8.41 -1.61
N SER A 505 -0.17 9.07 -1.67
CA SER A 505 -1.48 8.42 -1.67
C SER A 505 -2.03 8.21 -3.10
N SER A 506 -1.16 8.27 -4.10
CA SER A 506 -1.56 8.35 -5.51
C SER A 506 -2.05 7.05 -6.12
N ALA A 507 -1.57 5.89 -5.69
CA ALA A 507 -1.81 4.61 -6.38
C ALA A 507 -3.31 4.33 -6.67
N PRO A 508 -4.26 4.48 -5.73
CA PRO A 508 -5.69 4.37 -6.01
C PRO A 508 -6.21 5.31 -7.10
N LEU A 509 -5.73 6.55 -7.14
CA LEU A 509 -6.23 7.58 -8.07
C LEU A 509 -5.68 7.45 -9.48
N LEU A 510 -4.60 6.68 -9.64
CA LEU A 510 -3.97 6.41 -10.93
C LEU A 510 -4.59 5.22 -11.66
N ARG A 511 -5.68 4.65 -11.10
CA ARG A 511 -6.54 3.69 -11.80
C ARG A 511 -7.16 4.37 -13.04
N PRO A 512 -7.00 3.80 -14.24
CA PRO A 512 -7.60 4.38 -15.46
C PRO A 512 -9.11 4.59 -15.36
N GLN A 513 -9.79 3.74 -14.57
CA GLN A 513 -11.23 3.79 -14.37
C GLN A 513 -11.73 5.07 -13.68
N ARG A 514 -10.86 5.79 -12.96
CA ARG A 514 -11.21 7.07 -12.31
C ARG A 514 -11.04 8.28 -13.24
N GLU A 515 -10.37 8.10 -14.38
CA GLU A 515 -10.17 9.13 -15.41
C GLU A 515 -9.79 10.52 -14.85
N VAL A 516 -8.86 10.56 -13.89
CA VAL A 516 -8.46 11.82 -13.25
C VAL A 516 -7.82 12.76 -14.29
N ASP A 517 -8.37 13.96 -14.42
CA ASP A 517 -7.87 14.99 -15.36
C ASP A 517 -6.89 15.95 -14.68
N VAL A 518 -7.13 16.27 -13.41
CA VAL A 518 -6.30 17.20 -12.62
C VAL A 518 -5.96 16.59 -11.27
N ILE A 519 -4.66 16.59 -10.95
CA ILE A 519 -4.13 16.16 -9.66
C ILE A 519 -3.62 17.40 -8.92
N ILE A 520 -4.23 17.73 -7.79
CA ILE A 520 -3.68 18.66 -6.80
C ILE A 520 -2.82 17.83 -5.83
N TYR A 521 -1.51 17.84 -6.04
CA TYR A 521 -0.56 17.13 -5.19
C TYR A 521 -0.11 18.04 -4.06
N LEU A 522 -0.58 17.77 -2.84
CA LEU A 522 -0.17 18.45 -1.61
C LEU A 522 0.94 17.68 -0.91
N SER A 523 2.18 18.18 -0.95
CA SER A 523 3.33 17.52 -0.32
C SER A 523 3.70 18.16 1.01
N TYR A 524 3.56 17.40 2.09
CA TYR A 524 3.97 17.79 3.45
C TYR A 524 5.33 17.23 3.85
N THR A 525 6.08 16.70 2.88
CA THR A 525 7.47 16.30 3.08
C THR A 525 8.36 17.54 3.09
N THR A 526 9.31 17.63 4.03
CA THR A 526 10.19 18.81 4.18
C THR A 526 11.67 18.44 4.01
N GLY A 527 12.50 19.45 3.69
CA GLY A 527 13.97 19.31 3.57
C GLY A 527 14.43 18.63 2.28
N SER A 528 15.60 17.98 2.33
CA SER A 528 16.21 17.26 1.18
C SER A 528 15.38 16.07 0.68
N HIS A 529 14.25 15.80 1.31
CA HIS A 529 13.30 14.76 0.96
C HIS A 529 12.10 15.28 0.16
N THR A 530 11.89 16.60 0.00
CA THR A 530 10.68 17.14 -0.65
C THR A 530 10.51 16.65 -2.10
N SER A 531 11.60 16.50 -2.85
CA SER A 531 11.58 16.00 -4.23
C SER A 531 11.60 14.47 -4.36
N LYS A 532 11.91 13.73 -3.28
CA LYS A 532 12.12 12.26 -3.33
C LYS A 532 10.84 11.45 -3.51
N PRO A 533 9.73 11.69 -2.78
CA PRO A 533 8.46 11.00 -3.01
C PRO A 533 7.91 11.25 -4.41
N PHE A 534 8.07 12.48 -4.91
CA PHE A 534 7.57 12.90 -6.21
C PHE A 534 8.36 12.26 -7.36
N SER A 535 9.69 12.21 -7.27
CA SER A 535 10.54 11.51 -8.24
C SER A 535 10.42 9.98 -8.15
N ALA A 536 10.25 9.41 -6.95
CA ALA A 536 9.98 7.99 -6.78
C ALA A 536 8.62 7.60 -7.37
N LEU A 537 7.60 8.45 -7.22
CA LEU A 537 6.31 8.26 -7.87
C LEU A 537 6.46 8.27 -9.39
N GLN A 538 7.07 9.31 -9.95
CA GLN A 538 7.31 9.41 -11.39
C GLN A 538 8.05 8.18 -11.94
N PHE A 539 9.14 7.76 -11.27
CA PHE A 539 9.90 6.58 -11.65
C PHE A 539 9.04 5.31 -11.64
N SER A 540 8.25 5.10 -10.59
CA SER A 540 7.35 3.96 -10.45
C SER A 540 6.30 3.92 -11.57
N LEU A 541 5.71 5.08 -11.90
CA LEU A 541 4.65 5.17 -12.90
C LEU A 541 5.15 5.01 -14.33
N LEU A 542 6.26 5.68 -14.68
CA LEU A 542 6.81 5.68 -16.03
C LEU A 542 7.52 4.37 -16.37
N ASN A 543 8.34 3.83 -15.45
CA ASN A 543 9.16 2.65 -15.75
C ASN A 543 8.50 1.32 -15.34
N GLY A 544 7.60 1.32 -14.35
CA GLY A 544 6.94 0.12 -13.86
C GLY A 544 5.54 -0.09 -14.44
N GLN A 545 4.66 0.90 -14.27
CA GLN A 545 3.21 0.72 -14.39
C GLN A 545 2.62 1.16 -15.74
N LYS A 546 3.39 1.88 -16.56
CA LYS A 546 2.96 2.45 -17.86
C LYS A 546 1.67 3.27 -17.76
N ILE A 547 1.52 4.01 -16.66
CA ILE A 547 0.37 4.89 -16.45
C ILE A 547 0.72 6.26 -17.06
N PRO A 548 -0.15 6.85 -17.92
CA PRO A 548 0.08 8.20 -18.44
C PRO A 548 0.25 9.19 -17.29
N PHE A 549 1.41 9.84 -17.22
CA PHE A 549 1.75 10.78 -16.17
C PHE A 549 2.74 11.81 -16.73
N PRO A 550 2.63 13.10 -16.38
CA PRO A 550 3.43 14.12 -17.03
C PRO A 550 4.91 13.99 -16.62
N THR A 551 5.77 14.39 -17.54
CA THR A 551 7.21 14.47 -17.30
C THR A 551 7.47 15.58 -16.29
N ILE A 552 8.01 15.18 -15.14
CA ILE A 552 8.39 16.10 -14.08
C ILE A 552 9.88 16.36 -14.19
N SER A 553 10.23 17.63 -14.36
CA SER A 553 11.60 18.11 -14.26
C SER A 553 11.62 19.41 -13.47
N LEU A 554 12.26 19.38 -12.29
CA LEU A 554 12.61 20.59 -11.55
C LEU A 554 13.99 21.05 -12.00
N THR A 555 14.16 22.35 -12.22
CA THR A 555 15.46 22.92 -12.54
C THR A 555 16.42 22.79 -11.35
N ASP A 556 17.73 22.90 -11.58
CA ASP A 556 18.69 22.85 -10.46
C ASP A 556 18.55 24.05 -9.51
N GLU A 557 17.97 25.15 -9.98
CA GLU A 557 17.57 26.29 -9.15
C GLU A 557 16.38 25.94 -8.27
N ASP A 558 15.33 25.33 -8.83
CA ASP A 558 14.16 24.85 -8.08
C ASP A 558 14.54 23.83 -6.99
N LYS A 559 15.52 22.96 -7.27
CA LYS A 559 16.01 21.98 -6.28
C LYS A 559 16.70 22.65 -5.09
N LYS A 560 17.28 23.84 -5.27
CA LYS A 560 17.89 24.62 -4.19
C LYS A 560 16.83 25.43 -3.46
N ASN A 561 15.95 26.10 -4.20
CA ASN A 561 14.91 26.97 -3.69
C ASN A 561 13.56 26.59 -4.31
N LEU A 562 12.81 25.73 -3.63
CA LEU A 562 11.49 25.31 -4.07
C LEU A 562 10.47 26.45 -3.92
N LYS A 563 9.69 26.69 -4.96
CA LYS A 563 8.56 27.61 -5.01
C LYS A 563 7.30 26.98 -4.43
N GLU A 564 6.29 27.78 -4.13
CA GLU A 564 5.05 27.27 -3.54
C GLU A 564 4.19 26.42 -4.50
N CYS A 565 4.31 26.59 -5.82
CA CYS A 565 3.50 25.86 -6.80
C CYS A 565 4.23 25.58 -8.12
N TYR A 566 4.00 24.39 -8.66
CA TYR A 566 4.47 23.94 -9.96
C TYR A 566 3.33 23.29 -10.75
N ILE A 567 3.30 23.50 -12.07
CA ILE A 567 2.32 22.88 -12.98
C ILE A 567 3.10 21.98 -13.94
N PHE A 568 2.76 20.70 -13.96
CA PHE A 568 3.30 19.72 -14.91
C PHE A 568 2.18 19.23 -15.82
N GLN A 569 2.39 19.30 -17.12
CA GLN A 569 1.43 18.85 -18.11
C GLN A 569 2.16 18.42 -19.39
N ASP A 570 1.77 17.26 -19.92
CA ASP A 570 2.18 16.79 -21.24
C ASP A 570 0.93 16.70 -22.11
N SER A 571 0.72 17.68 -22.98
CA SER A 571 -0.48 17.74 -23.84
C SER A 571 -0.46 16.67 -24.94
N ASP A 572 0.71 16.14 -25.26
CA ASP A 572 0.90 15.16 -26.34
C ASP A 572 0.56 13.72 -25.93
N LEU A 573 0.33 13.47 -24.62
CA LEU A 573 0.01 12.15 -24.08
C LEU A 573 -1.50 12.04 -23.78
N PRO A 574 -2.27 11.27 -24.56
CA PRO A 574 -3.70 11.07 -24.31
C PRO A 574 -3.94 10.45 -22.92
N GLY A 575 -4.88 11.04 -22.17
CA GLY A 575 -5.23 10.56 -20.83
C GLY A 575 -4.23 10.93 -19.74
N CYS A 576 -3.20 11.73 -20.04
CA CYS A 576 -2.28 12.24 -19.05
C CYS A 576 -2.92 13.36 -18.19
N PRO A 577 -2.92 13.25 -16.85
CA PRO A 577 -3.45 14.30 -15.98
C PRO A 577 -2.55 15.54 -15.99
N ILE A 578 -3.14 16.70 -15.68
CA ILE A 578 -2.41 17.91 -15.29
C ILE A 578 -2.07 17.78 -13.81
N VAL A 579 -0.81 17.94 -13.42
CA VAL A 579 -0.37 17.85 -12.03
C VAL A 579 -0.01 19.23 -11.50
N ILE A 580 -0.76 19.69 -10.51
CA ILE A 580 -0.48 20.88 -9.72
C ILE A 580 0.27 20.41 -8.46
N PHE A 581 1.57 20.64 -8.39
CA PHE A 581 2.41 20.25 -7.26
C PHE A 581 2.62 21.42 -6.31
N LEU A 582 2.19 21.25 -5.05
CA LEU A 582 2.28 22.23 -3.98
C LEU A 582 3.13 21.65 -2.85
N PRO A 583 4.45 21.93 -2.82
CA PRO A 583 5.30 21.53 -1.72
C PRO A 583 5.08 22.40 -0.48
N LEU A 584 5.27 21.81 0.71
CA LEU A 584 5.27 22.55 1.97
C LEU A 584 6.59 23.32 2.11
N VAL A 585 6.60 24.54 1.59
CA VAL A 585 7.71 25.48 1.63
C VAL A 585 7.25 26.77 2.27
N ASN A 586 8.16 27.41 3.01
CA ASN A 586 7.97 28.75 3.55
C ASN A 586 8.81 29.70 2.69
N ASP A 587 8.31 30.07 1.52
CA ASP A 587 9.00 30.98 0.59
C ASP A 587 8.49 32.41 0.79
N THR A 588 7.53 32.87 -0.01
CA THR A 588 7.03 34.25 0.08
C THR A 588 6.24 34.53 1.37
N PHE A 589 5.69 33.51 2.03
CA PHE A 589 4.96 33.68 3.30
C PHE A 589 5.80 34.29 4.44
N GLN A 590 7.12 34.20 4.35
CA GLN A 590 8.03 34.85 5.31
C GLN A 590 7.85 36.38 5.30
N GLU A 591 7.60 36.95 4.13
CA GLU A 591 7.46 38.39 3.92
C GLU A 591 6.00 38.85 3.82
N TYR A 592 5.10 37.96 3.41
CA TYR A 592 3.69 38.27 3.13
C TYR A 592 2.76 37.55 4.10
N LYS A 593 1.70 38.22 4.55
CA LYS A 593 0.66 37.61 5.41
C LYS A 593 -0.56 37.13 4.65
N ALA A 594 -0.80 37.69 3.47
CA ALA A 594 -1.81 37.31 2.51
C ALA A 594 -1.29 37.63 1.10
N PRO A 595 -1.83 37.02 0.03
CA PRO A 595 -1.37 37.29 -1.33
C PRO A 595 -1.33 38.80 -1.62
N GLY A 596 -0.15 39.31 -1.99
CA GLY A 596 0.08 40.74 -2.25
C GLY A 596 0.15 41.66 -1.01
N VAL A 597 -0.04 41.15 0.20
CA VAL A 597 -0.03 41.95 1.45
C VAL A 597 1.22 41.66 2.27
N LYS A 598 2.19 42.60 2.25
CA LYS A 598 3.42 42.52 3.04
C LYS A 598 3.16 42.63 4.54
N ARG A 599 3.97 41.92 5.32
CA ARG A 599 4.02 42.04 6.79
C ARG A 599 4.69 43.36 7.18
N CYS A 600 4.20 43.97 8.26
CA CYS A 600 4.94 45.05 8.92
C CYS A 600 5.99 44.46 9.89
N CYS A 601 6.90 45.30 10.40
CA CYS A 601 8.00 44.86 11.26
C CYS A 601 7.54 44.06 12.49
N SER A 602 6.37 44.37 13.07
CA SER A 602 5.81 43.64 14.22
C SER A 602 5.15 42.30 13.88
N GLU A 603 4.88 42.03 12.59
CA GLU A 603 4.20 40.82 12.12
C GLU A 603 5.16 39.78 11.53
N MET A 604 6.45 40.10 11.44
CA MET A 604 7.47 39.26 10.79
C MET A 604 7.61 37.89 11.44
N GLU A 605 7.48 37.81 12.77
CA GLU A 605 7.54 36.55 13.52
C GLU A 605 6.47 35.54 13.08
N GLY A 606 5.32 36.02 12.60
CA GLY A 606 4.23 35.18 12.07
C GLY A 606 4.59 34.46 10.77
N GLY A 607 5.57 34.96 10.01
CA GLY A 607 6.08 34.32 8.79
C GLY A 607 7.28 33.40 9.03
N GLN A 608 7.82 33.36 10.25
CA GLN A 608 9.00 32.56 10.59
C GLN A 608 8.60 31.14 10.98
N LEU A 609 8.84 30.19 10.08
CA LEU A 609 8.67 28.75 10.32
C LEU A 609 9.94 28.00 9.97
N ASP A 610 10.45 27.26 10.95
CA ASP A 610 11.54 26.31 10.74
C ASP A 610 10.98 24.94 10.34
N LEU A 611 10.98 24.62 9.04
CA LEU A 611 10.49 23.36 8.49
C LEU A 611 11.56 22.28 8.32
N THR A 612 12.84 22.66 8.43
CA THR A 612 13.96 21.86 7.92
C THR A 612 15.03 21.54 8.95
N SER A 613 15.17 22.32 10.03
CA SER A 613 16.21 22.06 11.02
C SER A 613 15.95 20.78 11.82
N SER A 614 17.01 20.24 12.44
CA SER A 614 16.92 19.10 13.34
C SER A 614 16.07 19.36 14.59
N CYS A 615 15.89 20.63 14.96
CA CYS A 615 15.11 21.07 16.12
C CYS A 615 13.71 21.58 15.74
N SER A 616 13.32 21.44 14.47
CA SER A 616 12.02 21.88 13.97
C SER A 616 10.88 21.30 14.82
N PRO A 617 9.92 22.14 15.25
CA PRO A 617 8.74 21.65 15.99
C PRO A 617 7.86 20.75 15.11
N TYR A 618 8.01 20.82 13.79
CA TYR A 618 7.22 20.09 12.79
C TYR A 618 7.84 18.76 12.37
N CYS A 619 8.68 18.17 13.22
CA CYS A 619 9.22 16.83 12.98
C CYS A 619 8.10 15.77 12.96
N MET A 620 8.30 14.70 12.18
CA MET A 620 7.31 13.62 11.99
C MET A 620 6.85 12.98 13.31
N PHE A 621 7.72 12.94 14.32
CA PHE A 621 7.45 12.32 15.61
C PHE A 621 6.84 13.28 16.64
N SER A 622 6.61 14.54 16.26
CA SER A 622 5.96 15.51 17.12
C SER A 622 4.49 15.13 17.28
N VAL A 623 4.08 14.87 18.52
CA VAL A 623 2.70 14.53 18.90
C VAL A 623 1.98 15.70 19.58
N ARG A 624 2.64 16.87 19.69
CA ARG A 624 2.11 18.06 20.33
C ARG A 624 2.73 19.32 19.74
N TYR A 625 1.90 20.31 19.42
CA TYR A 625 2.33 21.66 19.06
C TYR A 625 2.01 22.68 20.16
N THR A 626 2.65 23.84 20.09
CA THR A 626 2.11 25.05 20.72
C THR A 626 1.00 25.61 19.83
N ASP A 627 0.08 26.40 20.40
CA ASP A 627 -0.96 27.07 19.61
C ASP A 627 -0.37 27.92 18.49
N GLU A 628 0.72 28.64 18.80
CA GLU A 628 1.44 29.44 17.81
C GLU A 628 1.99 28.61 16.65
N ASN A 629 2.68 27.50 16.92
CA ASN A 629 3.22 26.64 15.86
C ASN A 629 2.11 25.99 15.03
N TYR A 630 1.00 25.60 15.66
CA TYR A 630 -0.15 25.07 14.93
C TYR A 630 -0.72 26.12 13.97
N CYS A 631 -0.99 27.34 14.47
CA CYS A 631 -1.52 28.43 13.66
C CYS A 631 -0.56 28.84 12.54
N LYS A 632 0.74 28.93 12.80
CA LYS A 632 1.74 29.26 11.77
C LYS A 632 1.70 28.25 10.62
N LEU A 633 1.72 26.95 10.92
CA LEU A 633 1.69 25.90 9.89
C LEU A 633 0.37 25.86 9.12
N LEU A 634 -0.76 26.06 9.82
CA LEU A 634 -2.08 26.16 9.21
C LEU A 634 -2.11 27.34 8.21
N ASN A 635 -1.70 28.52 8.66
CA ASN A 635 -1.70 29.75 7.86
C ASN A 635 -0.74 29.68 6.68
N LEU A 636 0.44 29.08 6.86
CA LEU A 636 1.37 28.84 5.75
C LEU A 636 0.73 27.98 4.66
N SER A 637 0.09 26.88 5.06
CA SER A 637 -0.52 25.94 4.12
C SER A 637 -1.72 26.56 3.41
N GLU A 638 -2.51 27.36 4.11
CA GLU A 638 -3.59 28.15 3.52
C GLU A 638 -3.05 29.19 2.52
N TYR A 639 -2.05 29.97 2.94
CA TYR A 639 -1.44 31.00 2.12
C TYR A 639 -0.87 30.43 0.82
N ASN A 640 -0.16 29.29 0.87
CA ASN A 640 0.43 28.69 -0.32
C ASN A 640 -0.63 28.33 -1.38
N ILE A 641 -1.84 27.92 -0.97
CA ILE A 641 -2.97 27.73 -1.89
C ILE A 641 -3.46 29.07 -2.44
N LEU A 642 -3.74 30.04 -1.57
CA LEU A 642 -4.30 31.34 -1.96
C LEU A 642 -3.38 32.11 -2.91
N ASN A 643 -2.07 32.11 -2.61
CA ASN A 643 -1.04 32.83 -3.39
C ASN A 643 -0.89 32.26 -4.80
N ASN A 644 -1.24 30.99 -5.02
CA ASN A 644 -1.12 30.30 -6.30
C ASN A 644 -2.47 30.02 -6.97
N SER A 645 -3.53 30.74 -6.54
CA SER A 645 -4.89 30.58 -7.05
C SER A 645 -4.98 30.69 -8.58
N GLN A 646 -4.25 31.61 -9.20
CA GLN A 646 -4.24 31.78 -10.66
C GLN A 646 -3.72 30.54 -11.40
N MET A 647 -2.64 29.91 -10.91
CA MET A 647 -2.08 28.70 -11.52
C MET A 647 -3.05 27.52 -11.39
N ILE A 648 -3.67 27.36 -10.21
CA ILE A 648 -4.67 26.31 -9.96
C ILE A 648 -5.87 26.51 -10.91
N MET A 649 -6.38 27.73 -11.01
CA MET A 649 -7.49 28.09 -11.90
C MET A 649 -7.16 27.82 -13.38
N GLN A 650 -5.96 28.17 -13.83
CA GLN A 650 -5.51 27.93 -15.21
C GLN A 650 -5.46 26.44 -15.55
N ALA A 651 -4.98 25.59 -14.63
CA ALA A 651 -4.97 24.14 -14.83
C ALA A 651 -6.39 23.55 -14.95
N LEU A 652 -7.33 24.01 -14.12
CA LEU A 652 -8.73 23.57 -14.20
C LEU A 652 -9.39 24.00 -15.52
N GLN A 653 -9.18 25.24 -15.98
CA GLN A 653 -9.66 25.70 -17.28
C GLN A 653 -9.08 24.86 -18.43
N THR A 654 -7.79 24.55 -18.36
CA THR A 654 -7.11 23.70 -19.36
C THR A 654 -7.70 22.30 -19.39
N ALA A 655 -8.02 21.71 -18.23
CA ALA A 655 -8.66 20.40 -18.16
C ALA A 655 -10.07 20.39 -18.78
N MET A 656 -10.87 21.43 -18.52
CA MET A 656 -12.19 21.59 -19.17
C MET A 656 -12.05 21.71 -20.69
N GLN A 657 -11.06 22.48 -21.17
CA GLN A 657 -10.77 22.59 -22.61
C GLN A 657 -10.38 21.24 -23.22
N ARG A 658 -9.52 20.45 -22.54
CA ARG A 658 -9.14 19.11 -22.99
C ARG A 658 -10.34 18.16 -23.09
N ARG A 659 -11.26 18.20 -22.11
CA ARG A 659 -12.51 17.41 -22.14
C ARG A 659 -13.41 17.81 -23.31
N ARG A 660 -13.55 19.11 -23.59
CA ARG A 660 -14.30 19.63 -24.76
C ARG A 660 -13.70 19.18 -26.09
N GLN A 661 -12.37 19.25 -26.23
CA GLN A 661 -11.69 18.87 -27.46
C GLN A 661 -11.82 17.38 -27.77
N LYS A 662 -11.89 16.50 -26.77
CA LYS A 662 -12.16 15.06 -26.98
C LYS A 662 -13.55 14.78 -27.59
N MET A 663 -14.45 15.76 -27.61
CA MET A 663 -15.79 15.62 -28.23
C MET A 663 -15.83 16.03 -29.70
N CYS A 664 -14.87 16.82 -30.17
CA CYS A 664 -14.76 17.24 -31.57
C CYS A 664 -13.88 16.25 -32.33
#